data_AF-A0A6A3T530-F1
#
_entry.id   AF-A0A6A3T530-F1
#
_cell.length_a   1.000
_cell.length_b   1.000
_cell.length_c   1.000
_cell.angle_alpha   90.00
_cell.angle_beta   90.00
_cell.angle_gamma   90.00
#
_symmetry.space_group_name_H-M   'P 1'
#
loop_
_entity.id
_entity.type
_entity.pdbx_description
1 polymer ?
#
loop_
_entity_poly.entity_id
_entity_poly.type
_entity_poly.pdbx_seq_one_letter_code
_entity_poly.pdbx_strand_id
1 'polypeptide(L)'
;MPKAKQLVKDGHSVVADMVEGMALAHPHLVLERSERVLLHRDYAAIRERQVTLISGGGSGHEPAHAGYIGEGMLTGVVCGGVFASPSTQQVLAAIRLAAGPRGCLVVVKNYTGDRINFGLAVEQAKAEGLKCDMVVVGEDVAVVNANAGRRGLSGTIFVHKLAGAAARAGRDLASLVEMVNGLTGESRLGTMGVAIKPCTLPGQEDSSREWKDNEMEVGLGIHGEPGVSKCEQQDVPTLCNMLVEKITTDSTSVGLALKEGSRCVLMVNNLGATTGMELYVVAKYAVQALRAKGIEPERVMVGSFMTALDMAGFSLSLWNSSGDDDMLALFDAPTSAPAWTYSPYDLSQSSISGPFIKAEAPVQTTKAFERPAELSNHGRLLEKCILAVCDTLIKNESQLTNWDTKVGDGDCGTTFKNAAEAILVDLKAHYPLNDATKTLRALADSVGRSAGGTSGVLYVIFLTAGSLHLESCKEVDTTAWVGAFRAGITAVQKYGGAKEGSRTMVDALVPSLRALDSPSSKTGAVLAAAAAKAAQECAESTAQISTKQAFGRAGYVGEEFGAGIPDPAQEVGGCTWRDFQTCVDSNIKISTTRDAKRAHAIMEPCWYPPQLLLLIVITAASSTLVMGETCCAECLDQADPLHTVITYDPLVFDQCSAATGICCYGCSFTHGTLEYQDGVTFDSSGSAQVSAGQPFSFGFNDVSRVTYDFLKANQAQTSFVTNRSTEASANGNTFTICVDDPGTVVLRGWGTDSCTQVTEVYKLTVGEGNNTGTCDSSESIILVGSASSAHNEPVGATARDTTSSLYTDHNDFANCNPTRGTVVTQADGAKVCKCTGDWRNPPTCDDFSYVKVTITILGAVATVISILISVRAYIKSRKAKRAKNDTSKDDSNNEDCDDILTVDVIHIGDKPPPGTPGKPSPSISRSPARPSFIASEQLTTATKETTL
;
A
#
# COMPACT_ATOMS: atom_id res chain seq x y z
N MET A 1 9.40 -32.32 -9.60
CA MET A 1 9.50 -31.31 -8.51
C MET A 1 8.34 -30.32 -8.66
N PRO A 2 8.12 -29.30 -7.80
CA PRO A 2 7.26 -28.18 -8.19
C PRO A 2 7.77 -27.56 -9.50
N LYS A 3 6.84 -27.12 -10.37
CA LYS A 3 7.22 -26.41 -11.61
C LYS A 3 7.77 -25.02 -11.29
N ALA A 4 8.70 -24.54 -12.12
CA ALA A 4 9.20 -23.17 -12.06
C ALA A 4 8.04 -22.16 -12.12
N LYS A 5 8.05 -21.17 -11.22
CA LYS A 5 7.00 -20.14 -11.09
C LYS A 5 7.35 -18.91 -11.93
N GLN A 6 7.12 -19.00 -13.24
CA GLN A 6 7.50 -17.94 -14.19
C GLN A 6 6.33 -17.48 -15.06
N LEU A 7 6.28 -16.18 -15.36
CA LEU A 7 5.24 -15.55 -16.18
C LEU A 7 5.57 -15.67 -17.68
N VAL A 8 5.63 -16.91 -18.18
CA VAL A 8 5.91 -17.22 -19.58
C VAL A 8 4.79 -18.05 -20.20
N LYS A 9 4.56 -17.86 -21.51
CA LYS A 9 3.63 -18.67 -22.30
C LYS A 9 4.21 -20.06 -22.59
N ASP A 10 5.49 -20.10 -22.96
CA ASP A 10 6.30 -21.28 -23.20
C ASP A 10 7.78 -20.95 -22.97
N GLY A 11 8.59 -21.97 -22.65
CA GLY A 11 10.03 -21.79 -22.39
C GLY A 11 10.86 -21.55 -23.65
N HIS A 12 10.40 -21.99 -24.82
CA HIS A 12 11.13 -21.82 -26.09
C HIS A 12 10.77 -20.51 -26.80
N SER A 13 9.53 -20.02 -26.68
CA SER A 13 9.12 -18.74 -27.29
C SER A 13 9.57 -17.49 -26.52
N VAL A 14 9.98 -17.64 -25.26
CA VAL A 14 10.21 -16.52 -24.32
C VAL A 14 11.06 -15.37 -24.87
N VAL A 15 12.14 -15.64 -25.60
CA VAL A 15 13.01 -14.57 -26.16
C VAL A 15 12.32 -13.83 -27.31
N ALA A 16 11.52 -14.51 -28.13
CA ALA A 16 10.76 -13.87 -29.21
C ALA A 16 9.63 -13.00 -28.63
N ASP A 17 8.85 -13.55 -27.70
CA ASP A 17 7.80 -12.81 -26.98
C ASP A 17 8.40 -11.57 -26.26
N MET A 18 9.61 -11.70 -25.69
CA MET A 18 10.34 -10.62 -25.01
C MET A 18 10.79 -9.50 -25.95
N VAL A 19 11.47 -9.80 -27.08
CA VAL A 19 11.97 -8.74 -27.98
C VAL A 19 10.82 -8.03 -28.71
N GLU A 20 9.71 -8.72 -28.98
CA GLU A 20 8.48 -8.09 -29.45
C GLU A 20 7.87 -7.18 -28.38
N GLY A 21 7.80 -7.64 -27.12
CA GLY A 21 7.37 -6.83 -25.98
C GLY A 21 8.20 -5.56 -25.78
N MET A 22 9.53 -5.65 -25.87
CA MET A 22 10.44 -4.49 -25.80
C MET A 22 10.17 -3.48 -26.93
N ALA A 23 10.03 -3.95 -28.17
CA ALA A 23 9.77 -3.08 -29.31
C ALA A 23 8.38 -2.41 -29.28
N LEU A 24 7.39 -3.05 -28.63
CA LEU A 24 6.07 -2.48 -28.39
C LEU A 24 6.05 -1.49 -27.22
N ALA A 25 6.80 -1.75 -26.15
CA ALA A 25 6.88 -0.90 -24.96
C ALA A 25 7.76 0.35 -25.14
N HIS A 26 8.72 0.33 -26.07
CA HIS A 26 9.73 1.37 -26.22
C HIS A 26 9.76 1.93 -27.66
N PRO A 27 9.06 3.05 -27.93
CA PRO A 27 9.02 3.65 -29.27
C PRO A 27 10.38 4.03 -29.87
N HIS A 28 11.43 4.23 -29.06
CA HIS A 28 12.79 4.48 -29.56
C HIS A 28 13.49 3.22 -30.10
N LEU A 29 12.89 2.03 -29.99
CA LEU A 29 13.40 0.78 -30.56
C LEU A 29 12.71 0.44 -31.89
N VAL A 30 13.43 -0.31 -32.72
CA VAL A 30 12.90 -1.09 -33.84
C VAL A 30 13.48 -2.51 -33.79
N LEU A 31 12.69 -3.50 -34.21
CA LEU A 31 13.04 -4.91 -34.19
C LEU A 31 13.21 -5.43 -35.62
N GLU A 32 14.41 -5.93 -35.94
CA GLU A 32 14.54 -6.94 -36.99
C GLU A 32 14.11 -8.29 -36.39
N ARG A 33 13.01 -8.84 -36.91
CA ARG A 33 12.29 -9.97 -36.30
C ARG A 33 12.94 -11.32 -36.62
N SER A 34 13.55 -11.50 -37.79
CA SER A 34 14.04 -12.81 -38.24
C SER A 34 15.28 -13.28 -37.47
N GLU A 35 16.19 -12.35 -37.19
CA GLU A 35 17.44 -12.56 -36.47
C GLU A 35 17.41 -12.01 -35.03
N ARG A 36 16.26 -11.49 -34.57
CA ARG A 36 16.04 -10.97 -33.20
C ARG A 36 17.05 -9.88 -32.80
N VAL A 37 17.20 -8.89 -33.68
CA VAL A 37 18.08 -7.74 -33.47
C VAL A 37 17.24 -6.51 -33.11
N LEU A 38 17.45 -5.96 -31.91
CA LEU A 38 16.88 -4.68 -31.51
C LEU A 38 17.85 -3.55 -31.86
N LEU A 39 17.34 -2.47 -32.45
CA LEU A 39 18.12 -1.29 -32.86
C LEU A 39 17.43 -0.02 -32.36
N HIS A 40 18.20 1.05 -32.17
CA HIS A 40 17.64 2.39 -32.03
C HIS A 40 16.88 2.75 -33.30
N ARG A 41 15.70 3.37 -33.22
CA ARG A 41 14.86 3.69 -34.38
C ARG A 41 15.64 4.44 -35.47
N ASP A 42 16.45 5.39 -35.05
CA ASP A 42 17.26 6.23 -35.94
C ASP A 42 18.66 5.66 -36.23
N TYR A 43 18.88 4.34 -36.10
CA TYR A 43 20.20 3.70 -36.35
C TYR A 43 20.82 4.11 -37.70
N ALA A 44 19.99 4.25 -38.74
CA ALA A 44 20.40 4.69 -40.07
C ALA A 44 20.91 6.15 -40.08
N ALA A 45 20.48 7.02 -39.17
CA ALA A 45 20.99 8.39 -39.01
C ALA A 45 22.13 8.49 -37.96
N ILE A 46 22.32 7.46 -37.13
CA ILE A 46 23.46 7.36 -36.20
C ILE A 46 24.72 6.93 -36.97
N ARG A 47 24.62 5.90 -37.82
CA ARG A 47 25.79 5.28 -38.49
C ARG A 47 26.52 6.15 -39.51
N GLU A 48 25.84 7.16 -40.07
CA GLU A 48 26.45 8.09 -41.02
C GLU A 48 27.31 9.15 -40.30
N ARG A 49 26.95 9.53 -39.07
CA ARG A 49 27.62 10.61 -38.31
C ARG A 49 28.66 10.12 -37.31
N GLN A 50 28.42 8.99 -36.66
CA GLN A 50 29.29 8.44 -35.60
C GLN A 50 29.55 6.95 -35.77
N VAL A 51 30.54 6.43 -35.05
CA VAL A 51 30.71 4.98 -34.88
C VAL A 51 29.47 4.44 -34.18
N THR A 52 28.91 3.34 -34.69
CA THR A 52 27.83 2.63 -34.02
C THR A 52 28.37 1.62 -33.04
N LEU A 53 27.62 1.35 -31.98
CA LEU A 53 27.96 0.31 -31.00
C LEU A 53 26.91 -0.79 -31.06
N ILE A 54 27.35 -2.04 -31.17
CA ILE A 54 26.48 -3.20 -30.94
C ILE A 54 27.03 -4.11 -29.83
N SER A 55 26.13 -4.79 -29.15
CA SER A 55 26.47 -5.82 -28.15
C SER A 55 25.44 -6.97 -28.20
N GLY A 56 25.53 -7.93 -27.29
CA GLY A 56 24.61 -9.06 -27.24
C GLY A 56 25.15 -10.25 -26.45
N GLY A 57 24.55 -11.42 -26.72
CA GLY A 57 24.81 -12.66 -26.01
C GLY A 57 23.50 -13.40 -25.71
N GLY A 58 23.53 -14.30 -24.73
CA GLY A 58 22.32 -14.90 -24.21
C GLY A 58 21.34 -13.87 -23.64
N SER A 59 20.04 -14.18 -23.70
CA SER A 59 18.99 -13.50 -22.93
C SER A 59 18.87 -14.06 -21.53
N GLY A 60 18.17 -13.37 -20.63
CA GLY A 60 18.09 -13.68 -19.21
C GLY A 60 18.96 -12.78 -18.33
N HIS A 61 19.48 -11.69 -18.87
CA HIS A 61 20.31 -10.69 -18.18
C HIS A 61 19.68 -9.29 -18.15
N GLU A 62 18.42 -9.19 -18.56
CA GLU A 62 17.72 -7.94 -18.81
C GLU A 62 17.73 -7.05 -17.54
N PRO A 63 18.02 -5.73 -17.67
CA PRO A 63 18.00 -4.93 -18.89
C PRO A 63 19.24 -5.09 -19.81
N ALA A 64 20.27 -5.82 -19.40
CA ALA A 64 21.40 -6.08 -20.29
C ALA A 64 20.97 -6.97 -21.49
N HIS A 65 21.23 -6.62 -22.75
CA HIS A 65 21.81 -5.36 -23.24
C HIS A 65 20.77 -4.38 -23.83
N ALA A 66 19.54 -4.83 -24.12
CA ALA A 66 18.56 -4.05 -24.88
C ALA A 66 18.13 -2.73 -24.21
N GLY A 67 18.11 -2.67 -22.88
CA GLY A 67 17.83 -1.44 -22.14
C GLY A 67 18.93 -0.36 -22.25
N TYR A 68 20.08 -0.71 -22.84
CA TYR A 68 21.20 0.20 -23.11
C TYR A 68 21.23 0.72 -24.56
N ILE A 69 20.20 0.44 -25.36
CA ILE A 69 20.02 1.07 -26.67
C ILE A 69 19.57 2.53 -26.46
N GLY A 70 20.32 3.48 -27.02
CA GLY A 70 20.06 4.90 -26.87
C GLY A 70 21.25 5.75 -27.34
N GLU A 71 21.01 7.02 -27.65
CA GLU A 71 22.11 7.92 -27.98
C GLU A 71 23.06 8.06 -26.79
N GLY A 72 24.37 7.96 -27.02
CA GLY A 72 25.38 7.95 -25.96
C GLY A 72 25.60 6.58 -25.29
N MET A 73 24.92 5.52 -25.73
CA MET A 73 25.20 4.13 -25.38
C MET A 73 25.15 3.24 -26.65
N LEU A 74 24.40 2.14 -26.66
CA LEU A 74 24.36 1.19 -27.78
C LEU A 74 23.46 1.70 -28.91
N THR A 75 23.84 1.38 -30.15
CA THR A 75 22.99 1.53 -31.34
C THR A 75 22.11 0.30 -31.55
N GLY A 76 22.54 -0.90 -31.16
CA GLY A 76 21.74 -2.12 -31.27
C GLY A 76 22.25 -3.31 -30.44
N VAL A 77 21.42 -4.35 -30.34
CA VAL A 77 21.65 -5.55 -29.52
C VAL A 77 21.17 -6.81 -30.25
N VAL A 78 21.97 -7.86 -30.16
CA VAL A 78 21.69 -9.19 -30.72
C VAL A 78 21.27 -10.16 -29.62
N CYS A 79 20.01 -10.62 -29.65
CA CYS A 79 19.46 -11.50 -28.62
C CYS A 79 19.60 -12.98 -29.00
N GLY A 80 20.32 -13.75 -28.18
CA GLY A 80 20.57 -15.17 -28.35
C GLY A 80 19.44 -16.09 -27.87
N GLY A 81 19.77 -17.29 -27.41
CA GLY A 81 18.87 -18.08 -26.57
C GLY A 81 18.97 -17.64 -25.11
N VAL A 82 18.14 -18.15 -24.20
CA VAL A 82 18.35 -17.93 -22.76
C VAL A 82 19.71 -18.53 -22.38
N PHE A 83 20.60 -17.70 -21.84
CA PHE A 83 22.01 -18.04 -21.52
C PHE A 83 22.82 -18.68 -22.67
N ALA A 84 22.43 -18.46 -23.93
CA ALA A 84 23.12 -19.01 -25.10
C ALA A 84 23.41 -17.92 -26.14
N SER A 85 24.67 -17.81 -26.57
CA SER A 85 25.12 -16.86 -27.61
C SER A 85 24.16 -16.82 -28.81
N PRO A 86 23.90 -15.63 -29.41
CA PRO A 86 23.29 -15.56 -30.73
C PRO A 86 24.19 -16.25 -31.75
N SER A 87 23.58 -16.65 -32.87
CA SER A 87 24.33 -17.24 -33.97
C SER A 87 25.19 -16.18 -34.68
N THR A 88 26.24 -16.64 -35.38
CA THR A 88 27.06 -15.81 -36.27
C THR A 88 26.19 -15.03 -37.28
N GLN A 89 25.13 -15.65 -37.80
CA GLN A 89 24.20 -15.03 -38.76
C GLN A 89 23.42 -13.86 -38.12
N GLN A 90 22.94 -14.03 -36.88
CA GLN A 90 22.25 -12.96 -36.16
C GLN A 90 23.16 -11.75 -35.93
N VAL A 91 24.42 -11.99 -35.56
CA VAL A 91 25.40 -10.91 -35.35
C VAL A 91 25.77 -10.23 -36.66
N LEU A 92 25.98 -10.98 -37.75
CA LEU A 92 26.29 -10.42 -39.06
C LEU A 92 25.14 -9.55 -39.60
N ALA A 93 23.89 -9.95 -39.39
CA ALA A 93 22.72 -9.12 -39.71
C ALA A 93 22.73 -7.79 -38.93
N ALA A 94 23.05 -7.82 -37.64
CA ALA A 94 23.18 -6.61 -36.84
C ALA A 94 24.33 -5.70 -37.32
N ILE A 95 25.49 -6.26 -37.69
CA ILE A 95 26.60 -5.48 -38.25
C ILE A 95 26.20 -4.84 -39.59
N ARG A 96 25.54 -5.58 -40.50
CA ARG A 96 25.05 -5.04 -41.79
C ARG A 96 24.05 -3.89 -41.63
N LEU A 97 23.23 -3.90 -40.58
CA LEU A 97 22.29 -2.81 -40.27
C LEU A 97 23.02 -1.62 -39.62
N ALA A 98 23.87 -1.87 -38.63
CA ALA A 98 24.51 -0.84 -37.82
C ALA A 98 25.75 -0.19 -38.46
N ALA A 99 26.52 -0.88 -39.31
CA ALA A 99 27.74 -0.34 -39.88
C ALA A 99 27.45 0.75 -40.93
N GLY A 100 28.16 1.87 -40.80
CA GLY A 100 28.17 2.98 -41.76
C GLY A 100 29.60 3.49 -41.98
N PRO A 101 29.80 4.60 -42.71
CA PRO A 101 31.13 5.11 -43.10
C PRO A 101 32.11 5.34 -41.95
N ARG A 102 31.61 5.64 -40.74
CA ARG A 102 32.43 5.85 -39.54
C ARG A 102 32.93 4.52 -38.95
N GLY A 103 32.13 3.46 -39.09
CA GLY A 103 32.38 2.09 -38.63
C GLY A 103 31.45 1.61 -37.52
N CYS A 104 31.58 0.35 -37.13
CA CYS A 104 30.83 -0.29 -36.02
C CYS A 104 31.79 -0.93 -35.00
N LEU A 105 31.60 -0.65 -33.72
CA LEU A 105 32.28 -1.31 -32.60
C LEU A 105 31.40 -2.41 -32.03
N VAL A 106 31.96 -3.61 -31.92
CA VAL A 106 31.28 -4.80 -31.42
C VAL A 106 31.80 -5.13 -30.01
N VAL A 107 30.97 -4.86 -28.98
CA VAL A 107 31.34 -5.04 -27.57
C VAL A 107 30.82 -6.38 -27.06
N VAL A 108 31.74 -7.28 -26.69
CA VAL A 108 31.44 -8.70 -26.43
C VAL A 108 31.89 -9.11 -25.03
N LYS A 109 31.01 -9.77 -24.25
CA LYS A 109 31.37 -10.36 -22.95
C LYS A 109 32.33 -11.53 -23.16
N ASN A 110 33.32 -11.73 -22.30
CA ASN A 110 34.27 -12.83 -22.43
C ASN A 110 33.65 -14.20 -22.06
N TYR A 111 32.90 -14.74 -23.02
CA TYR A 111 32.38 -16.10 -23.03
C TYR A 111 32.76 -16.77 -24.35
N THR A 112 33.12 -18.05 -24.32
CA THR A 112 33.61 -18.77 -25.51
C THR A 112 32.60 -18.78 -26.65
N GLY A 113 31.30 -18.95 -26.34
CA GLY A 113 30.22 -18.91 -27.33
C GLY A 113 30.06 -17.53 -27.98
N ASP A 114 29.99 -16.48 -27.16
CA ASP A 114 29.91 -15.08 -27.62
C ASP A 114 31.15 -14.75 -28.48
N ARG A 115 32.38 -15.00 -27.99
CA ARG A 115 33.62 -14.69 -28.72
C ARG A 115 33.73 -15.36 -30.09
N ILE A 116 33.32 -16.63 -30.21
CA ILE A 116 33.42 -17.35 -31.49
C ILE A 116 32.37 -16.84 -32.49
N ASN A 117 31.11 -16.65 -32.07
CA ASN A 117 30.06 -16.18 -32.98
C ASN A 117 30.25 -14.72 -33.41
N PHE A 118 30.56 -13.83 -32.47
CA PHE A 118 30.77 -12.43 -32.79
C PHE A 118 32.08 -12.22 -33.57
N GLY A 119 33.15 -12.95 -33.24
CA GLY A 119 34.41 -12.90 -33.99
C GLY A 119 34.26 -13.34 -35.44
N LEU A 120 33.59 -14.48 -35.69
CA LEU A 120 33.34 -14.95 -37.06
C LEU A 120 32.44 -13.98 -37.84
N ALA A 121 31.43 -13.38 -37.20
CA ALA A 121 30.57 -12.39 -37.84
C ALA A 121 31.31 -11.09 -38.19
N VAL A 122 32.26 -10.66 -37.37
CA VAL A 122 33.13 -9.50 -37.64
C VAL A 122 34.08 -9.76 -38.81
N GLU A 123 34.70 -10.94 -38.89
CA GLU A 123 35.55 -11.27 -40.04
C GLU A 123 34.74 -11.47 -41.34
N GLN A 124 33.51 -11.99 -41.26
CA GLN A 124 32.58 -12.02 -42.39
C GLN A 124 32.16 -10.61 -42.84
N ALA A 125 31.85 -9.71 -41.91
CA ALA A 125 31.53 -8.32 -42.20
C ALA A 125 32.72 -7.55 -42.81
N LYS A 126 33.95 -7.78 -42.31
CA LYS A 126 35.19 -7.25 -42.91
C LYS A 126 35.39 -7.76 -44.35
N ALA A 127 35.11 -9.04 -44.62
CA ALA A 127 35.14 -9.62 -45.97
C ALA A 127 34.07 -9.05 -46.91
N GLU A 128 32.93 -8.58 -46.37
CA GLU A 128 31.91 -7.81 -47.10
C GLU A 128 32.28 -6.32 -47.28
N GLY A 129 33.46 -5.90 -46.81
CA GLY A 129 33.94 -4.51 -46.89
C GLY A 129 33.36 -3.58 -45.81
N LEU A 130 32.65 -4.11 -44.81
CA LEU A 130 32.10 -3.32 -43.71
C LEU A 130 33.20 -2.99 -42.69
N LYS A 131 33.36 -1.69 -42.39
CA LYS A 131 34.29 -1.22 -41.36
C LYS A 131 33.75 -1.56 -39.97
N CYS A 132 34.22 -2.65 -39.38
CA CYS A 132 33.89 -3.03 -38.00
C CYS A 132 35.08 -3.63 -37.27
N ASP A 133 35.06 -3.56 -35.94
CA ASP A 133 36.04 -4.23 -35.09
C ASP A 133 35.47 -4.62 -33.72
N MET A 134 36.16 -5.50 -33.01
CA MET A 134 35.65 -6.18 -31.82
C MET A 134 36.50 -5.95 -30.56
N VAL A 135 35.83 -5.69 -29.45
CA VAL A 135 36.45 -5.59 -28.11
C VAL A 135 35.82 -6.58 -27.15
N VAL A 136 36.65 -7.18 -26.29
CA VAL A 136 36.24 -8.22 -25.33
C VAL A 136 36.34 -7.68 -23.92
N VAL A 137 35.25 -7.78 -23.15
CA VAL A 137 35.19 -7.39 -21.74
C VAL A 137 35.27 -8.63 -20.86
N GLY A 138 36.26 -8.67 -19.97
CA GLY A 138 36.50 -9.75 -19.02
C GLY A 138 36.98 -9.18 -17.68
N GLU A 139 36.05 -8.67 -16.89
CA GLU A 139 36.30 -7.91 -15.67
C GLU A 139 36.03 -8.70 -14.38
N ASP A 140 35.51 -9.92 -14.45
CA ASP A 140 35.31 -10.79 -13.28
C ASP A 140 36.64 -11.07 -12.54
N VAL A 141 36.73 -10.74 -11.25
CA VAL A 141 37.92 -11.01 -10.42
C VAL A 141 37.89 -12.37 -9.72
N ALA A 142 36.77 -13.10 -9.80
CA ALA A 142 36.67 -14.46 -9.26
C ALA A 142 37.45 -15.48 -10.12
N VAL A 143 37.60 -15.21 -11.42
CA VAL A 143 38.24 -16.14 -12.36
C VAL A 143 39.74 -15.88 -12.45
N VAL A 144 40.50 -16.67 -11.70
CA VAL A 144 41.97 -16.65 -11.66
C VAL A 144 42.52 -17.81 -12.52
N ASN A 145 43.60 -17.55 -13.28
CA ASN A 145 44.35 -18.56 -14.06
C ASN A 145 43.54 -19.41 -15.08
N ALA A 146 42.42 -18.91 -15.59
CA ALA A 146 41.63 -19.62 -16.61
C ALA A 146 42.15 -19.37 -18.04
N ASN A 147 42.34 -20.44 -18.82
CA ASN A 147 42.78 -20.38 -20.23
C ASN A 147 41.85 -19.55 -21.15
N ALA A 148 40.58 -19.36 -20.77
CA ALA A 148 39.63 -18.52 -21.51
C ALA A 148 39.68 -17.03 -21.12
N GLY A 149 40.38 -16.68 -20.03
CA GLY A 149 40.34 -15.37 -19.38
C GLY A 149 39.18 -15.21 -18.39
N ARG A 150 39.10 -14.02 -17.78
CA ARG A 150 38.06 -13.59 -16.82
C ARG A 150 36.69 -13.47 -17.50
N ARG A 151 35.58 -13.86 -16.86
CA ARG A 151 34.21 -13.71 -17.42
C ARG A 151 33.84 -12.24 -17.62
N GLY A 152 32.96 -11.95 -18.58
CA GLY A 152 32.39 -10.62 -18.82
C GLY A 152 31.06 -10.43 -18.09
N LEU A 153 30.96 -9.46 -17.17
CA LEU A 153 29.84 -9.28 -16.23
C LEU A 153 29.24 -7.85 -16.32
N SER A 154 28.74 -7.31 -15.21
CA SER A 154 28.03 -6.01 -15.17
C SER A 154 28.92 -4.78 -15.39
N GLY A 155 30.25 -4.87 -15.21
CA GLY A 155 31.19 -3.82 -15.58
C GLY A 155 31.28 -3.57 -17.10
N THR A 156 30.85 -4.54 -17.92
CA THR A 156 30.53 -4.34 -19.36
C THR A 156 29.64 -3.12 -19.62
N ILE A 157 28.78 -2.74 -18.66
CA ILE A 157 27.86 -1.62 -18.81
C ILE A 157 28.58 -0.26 -18.65
N PHE A 158 29.72 -0.21 -17.94
CA PHE A 158 30.63 0.95 -18.00
C PHE A 158 31.23 1.10 -19.40
N VAL A 159 31.64 0.00 -20.05
CA VAL A 159 32.17 0.02 -21.42
C VAL A 159 31.11 0.54 -22.40
N HIS A 160 29.87 0.07 -22.30
CA HIS A 160 28.74 0.55 -23.12
C HIS A 160 28.50 2.06 -22.96
N LYS A 161 28.67 2.60 -21.75
CA LYS A 161 28.51 4.03 -21.47
C LYS A 161 29.67 4.87 -22.00
N LEU A 162 30.89 4.49 -21.66
CA LEU A 162 32.11 5.25 -21.97
C LEU A 162 32.36 5.28 -23.49
N ALA A 163 32.31 4.12 -24.15
CA ALA A 163 32.48 4.04 -25.59
C ALA A 163 31.30 4.65 -26.36
N GLY A 164 30.07 4.54 -25.86
CA GLY A 164 28.89 5.14 -26.48
C GLY A 164 28.91 6.68 -26.43
N ALA A 165 29.31 7.25 -25.29
CA ALA A 165 29.53 8.68 -25.13
C ALA A 165 30.70 9.17 -26.00
N ALA A 166 31.81 8.42 -26.03
CA ALA A 166 32.98 8.77 -26.84
C ALA A 166 32.69 8.72 -28.36
N ALA A 167 31.90 7.76 -28.82
CA ALA A 167 31.41 7.70 -30.20
C ALA A 167 30.48 8.88 -30.53
N ARG A 168 29.57 9.26 -29.61
CA ARG A 168 28.72 10.45 -29.75
C ARG A 168 29.53 11.75 -29.78
N ALA A 169 30.63 11.81 -29.04
CA ALA A 169 31.64 12.88 -29.10
C ALA A 169 32.53 12.83 -30.36
N GLY A 170 32.30 11.90 -31.28
CA GLY A 170 32.94 11.85 -32.59
C GLY A 170 34.26 11.07 -32.66
N ARG A 171 34.70 10.39 -31.59
CA ARG A 171 35.90 9.51 -31.65
C ARG A 171 35.72 8.43 -32.72
N ASP A 172 36.82 8.04 -33.36
CA ASP A 172 36.81 7.01 -34.40
C ASP A 172 36.95 5.59 -33.83
N LEU A 173 36.75 4.59 -34.70
CA LEU A 173 36.73 3.19 -34.32
C LEU A 173 38.05 2.73 -33.68
N ALA A 174 39.20 3.19 -34.18
CA ALA A 174 40.51 2.81 -33.63
C ALA A 174 40.70 3.39 -32.23
N SER A 175 40.38 4.67 -32.06
CA SER A 175 40.41 5.38 -30.77
C SER A 175 39.50 4.73 -29.72
N LEU A 176 38.37 4.16 -30.14
CA LEU A 176 37.42 3.46 -29.28
C LEU A 176 37.91 2.05 -28.91
N VAL A 177 38.50 1.31 -29.86
CA VAL A 177 39.14 0.01 -29.58
C VAL A 177 40.28 0.16 -28.58
N GLU A 178 41.15 1.17 -28.77
CA GLU A 178 42.23 1.49 -27.85
C GLU A 178 41.72 1.86 -26.45
N MET A 179 40.74 2.77 -26.36
CA MET A 179 40.10 3.18 -25.09
C MET A 179 39.53 1.99 -24.31
N VAL A 180 38.78 1.09 -24.98
CA VAL A 180 38.16 -0.05 -24.29
C VAL A 180 39.21 -1.10 -23.90
N ASN A 181 40.21 -1.35 -24.75
CA ASN A 181 41.31 -2.25 -24.41
C ASN A 181 42.18 -1.72 -23.26
N GLY A 182 42.29 -0.39 -23.09
CA GLY A 182 42.89 0.21 -21.89
C GLY A 182 42.08 -0.08 -20.62
N LEU A 183 40.76 0.12 -20.65
CA LEU A 183 39.86 -0.17 -19.51
C LEU A 183 39.92 -1.64 -19.07
N THR A 184 39.93 -2.58 -20.03
CA THR A 184 39.87 -4.02 -19.73
C THR A 184 41.25 -4.65 -19.52
N GLY A 185 42.27 -4.19 -20.26
CA GLY A 185 43.63 -4.74 -20.24
C GLY A 185 44.51 -4.23 -19.09
N GLU A 186 44.32 -2.98 -18.64
CA GLU A 186 45.06 -2.43 -17.48
C GLU A 186 44.46 -2.83 -16.12
N SER A 187 43.48 -3.75 -16.09
CA SER A 187 42.68 -4.05 -14.89
C SER A 187 42.12 -2.79 -14.20
N ARG A 188 41.53 -1.86 -14.99
CA ARG A 188 40.75 -0.74 -14.42
C ARG A 188 39.32 -1.13 -14.07
N LEU A 189 38.82 -2.26 -14.60
CA LEU A 189 37.49 -2.81 -14.33
C LEU A 189 37.57 -4.11 -13.52
N GLY A 190 36.75 -4.20 -12.46
CA GLY A 190 36.70 -5.37 -11.58
C GLY A 190 35.31 -5.63 -11.02
N THR A 191 34.77 -6.82 -11.27
CA THR A 191 33.45 -7.25 -10.76
C THR A 191 33.60 -8.51 -9.92
N MET A 192 32.86 -8.59 -8.81
CA MET A 192 32.63 -9.86 -8.10
C MET A 192 31.17 -10.00 -7.66
N GLY A 193 30.57 -11.16 -7.95
CA GLY A 193 29.19 -11.50 -7.61
C GLY A 193 29.06 -12.42 -6.40
N VAL A 194 27.88 -12.46 -5.81
CA VAL A 194 27.51 -13.37 -4.72
C VAL A 194 25.99 -13.63 -4.74
N ALA A 195 25.56 -14.85 -4.44
CA ALA A 195 24.14 -15.19 -4.39
C ALA A 195 23.79 -16.12 -3.22
N ILE A 196 22.55 -16.01 -2.76
CA ILE A 196 21.88 -16.87 -1.76
C ILE A 196 20.83 -17.80 -2.39
N LYS A 197 20.41 -17.54 -3.65
CA LYS A 197 19.59 -18.46 -4.45
C LYS A 197 20.04 -18.45 -5.92
N PRO A 198 20.25 -19.60 -6.57
CA PRO A 198 20.51 -19.69 -8.01
C PRO A 198 19.29 -19.28 -8.86
N CYS A 199 19.54 -19.09 -10.16
CA CYS A 199 18.53 -18.81 -11.18
C CYS A 199 17.77 -20.08 -11.64
N THR A 200 16.51 -19.92 -12.03
CA THR A 200 15.64 -20.98 -12.57
C THR A 200 15.40 -20.75 -14.07
N LEU A 201 15.68 -21.74 -14.92
CA LEU A 201 15.57 -21.58 -16.38
C LEU A 201 14.12 -21.68 -16.90
N PRO A 202 13.69 -20.81 -17.86
CA PRO A 202 12.38 -20.87 -18.49
C PRO A 202 11.98 -22.25 -19.01
N GLY A 203 10.84 -22.76 -18.52
CA GLY A 203 10.25 -24.03 -18.94
C GLY A 203 10.90 -25.29 -18.36
N GLN A 204 11.97 -25.17 -17.55
CA GLN A 204 12.55 -26.30 -16.83
C GLN A 204 11.81 -26.59 -15.51
N GLU A 205 12.04 -27.76 -14.91
CA GLU A 205 11.79 -27.91 -13.47
C GLU A 205 12.82 -27.08 -12.69
N ASP A 206 12.57 -26.80 -11.40
CA ASP A 206 13.56 -26.17 -10.53
C ASP A 206 14.65 -27.18 -10.15
N SER A 207 15.51 -27.45 -11.13
CA SER A 207 16.70 -28.29 -11.10
C SER A 207 17.97 -27.45 -10.98
N SER A 208 17.82 -26.24 -10.42
CA SER A 208 18.95 -25.47 -9.90
C SER A 208 19.73 -26.34 -8.90
N ARG A 209 21.06 -26.19 -8.84
CA ARG A 209 21.94 -27.11 -8.08
C ARG A 209 21.46 -27.21 -6.64
N GLU A 210 21.58 -28.39 -6.02
CA GLU A 210 21.32 -28.53 -4.59
C GLU A 210 22.19 -27.52 -3.80
N TRP A 211 21.51 -26.60 -3.13
CA TRP A 211 22.01 -25.65 -2.15
C TRP A 211 21.27 -25.93 -0.85
N LYS A 212 21.91 -25.68 0.29
CA LYS A 212 21.25 -25.77 1.60
C LYS A 212 20.56 -24.45 1.94
N ASP A 213 19.54 -24.50 2.79
CA ASP A 213 18.73 -23.33 3.19
C ASP A 213 19.52 -22.13 3.75
N ASN A 214 20.76 -22.35 4.22
CA ASN A 214 21.68 -21.34 4.74
C ASN A 214 23.03 -21.32 3.98
N GLU A 215 23.07 -21.80 2.74
CA GLU A 215 24.28 -21.83 1.90
C GLU A 215 24.27 -20.70 0.86
N MET A 216 25.44 -20.13 0.60
CA MET A 216 25.64 -19.09 -0.40
C MET A 216 26.87 -19.38 -1.27
N GLU A 217 26.84 -18.92 -2.53
CA GLU A 217 27.92 -19.13 -3.50
C GLU A 217 28.55 -17.80 -3.90
N VAL A 218 29.88 -17.72 -3.77
CA VAL A 218 30.69 -16.51 -3.94
C VAL A 218 31.46 -16.58 -5.25
N GLY A 219 31.42 -15.50 -6.03
CA GLY A 219 32.07 -15.41 -7.34
C GLY A 219 31.40 -16.24 -8.43
N LEU A 220 30.10 -16.53 -8.33
CA LEU A 220 29.34 -17.23 -9.37
C LEU A 220 29.14 -16.37 -10.64
N GLY A 221 28.87 -17.03 -11.78
CA GLY A 221 28.64 -16.37 -13.06
C GLY A 221 27.16 -16.07 -13.36
N ILE A 222 26.91 -15.17 -14.32
CA ILE A 222 25.56 -14.70 -14.69
C ILE A 222 24.70 -15.75 -15.41
N HIS A 223 25.28 -16.83 -15.95
CA HIS A 223 24.51 -17.99 -16.44
C HIS A 223 24.33 -19.05 -15.33
N GLY A 224 24.57 -18.65 -14.08
CA GLY A 224 24.58 -19.53 -12.92
C GLY A 224 25.83 -20.41 -12.81
N GLU A 225 26.91 -20.17 -13.57
CA GLU A 225 28.13 -20.98 -13.51
C GLU A 225 28.74 -21.00 -12.10
N PRO A 226 29.41 -22.08 -11.67
CA PRO A 226 29.95 -22.19 -10.33
C PRO A 226 30.85 -21.01 -9.93
N GLY A 227 30.82 -20.72 -8.63
CA GLY A 227 31.68 -19.73 -7.98
C GLY A 227 33.05 -20.29 -7.57
N VAL A 228 33.83 -19.44 -6.89
CA VAL A 228 35.12 -19.82 -6.30
C VAL A 228 34.97 -20.58 -4.99
N SER A 229 33.87 -20.36 -4.27
CA SER A 229 33.60 -20.99 -2.98
C SER A 229 32.11 -20.96 -2.63
N LYS A 230 31.65 -22.04 -1.99
CA LYS A 230 30.40 -22.04 -1.21
C LYS A 230 30.72 -21.87 0.27
N CYS A 231 29.89 -21.13 1.00
CA CYS A 231 29.98 -20.98 2.46
C CYS A 231 28.59 -20.86 3.08
N GLU A 232 28.49 -20.87 4.40
CA GLU A 232 27.25 -20.50 5.09
C GLU A 232 26.95 -19.00 4.92
N GLN A 233 25.68 -18.61 4.98
CA GLN A 233 25.27 -17.21 4.78
C GLN A 233 25.94 -16.27 5.81
N GLN A 234 26.66 -15.28 5.30
CA GLN A 234 27.35 -14.26 6.12
C GLN A 234 26.52 -12.95 6.20
N ASP A 235 26.86 -12.08 7.14
CA ASP A 235 26.27 -10.74 7.22
C ASP A 235 26.75 -9.83 6.07
N VAL A 236 25.90 -8.86 5.69
CA VAL A 236 26.18 -7.94 4.56
C VAL A 236 27.48 -7.12 4.75
N PRO A 237 27.80 -6.57 5.94
CA PRO A 237 29.12 -5.97 6.19
C PRO A 237 30.31 -6.89 5.86
N THR A 238 30.30 -8.12 6.36
CA THR A 238 31.35 -9.13 6.11
C THR A 238 31.46 -9.46 4.63
N LEU A 239 30.34 -9.60 3.92
CA LEU A 239 30.32 -9.81 2.47
C LEU A 239 30.87 -8.62 1.69
N CYS A 240 30.47 -7.40 2.04
CA CYS A 240 30.96 -6.19 1.36
C CYS A 240 32.46 -6.01 1.56
N ASN A 241 32.98 -6.25 2.76
CA ASN A 241 34.41 -6.25 3.03
C ASN A 241 35.16 -7.31 2.19
N MET A 242 34.65 -8.55 2.14
CA MET A 242 35.28 -9.65 1.40
C MET A 242 35.29 -9.44 -0.12
N LEU A 243 34.19 -8.94 -0.70
CA LEU A 243 34.12 -8.63 -2.13
C LEU A 243 35.00 -7.41 -2.48
N VAL A 244 34.99 -6.36 -1.66
CA VAL A 244 35.86 -5.18 -1.88
C VAL A 244 37.34 -5.57 -1.72
N GLU A 245 37.71 -6.41 -0.75
CA GLU A 245 39.07 -6.95 -0.63
C GLU A 245 39.52 -7.68 -1.90
N LYS A 246 38.64 -8.54 -2.45
CA LYS A 246 38.95 -9.32 -3.65
C LYS A 246 39.00 -8.51 -4.94
N ILE A 247 38.21 -7.45 -5.07
CA ILE A 247 38.27 -6.55 -6.23
C ILE A 247 39.47 -5.60 -6.12
N THR A 248 39.74 -5.03 -4.94
CA THR A 248 40.71 -3.93 -4.80
C THR A 248 42.16 -4.38 -4.68
N THR A 249 42.44 -5.59 -4.17
CA THR A 249 43.83 -6.06 -3.97
C THR A 249 44.40 -6.82 -5.17
N ASP A 250 45.72 -6.73 -5.33
CA ASP A 250 46.49 -7.56 -6.30
C ASP A 250 46.74 -9.00 -5.79
N SER A 251 45.97 -9.46 -4.79
CA SER A 251 46.17 -10.78 -4.13
C SER A 251 45.89 -11.99 -5.04
N THR A 252 45.41 -11.75 -6.26
CA THR A 252 44.95 -12.75 -7.24
C THR A 252 45.48 -12.49 -8.66
N SER A 253 46.38 -11.50 -8.85
CA SER A 253 46.84 -10.96 -10.15
C SER A 253 45.76 -10.55 -11.16
N VAL A 254 44.49 -10.48 -10.74
CA VAL A 254 43.33 -10.04 -11.56
C VAL A 254 42.52 -8.91 -10.91
N GLY A 255 42.82 -8.56 -9.66
CA GLY A 255 42.25 -7.39 -8.98
C GLY A 255 42.88 -6.07 -9.43
N LEU A 256 42.32 -4.96 -8.94
CA LEU A 256 42.59 -3.61 -9.49
C LEU A 256 43.79 -2.88 -8.85
N ALA A 257 44.47 -3.51 -7.88
CA ALA A 257 45.63 -2.95 -7.17
C ALA A 257 45.44 -1.52 -6.62
N LEU A 258 44.22 -1.18 -6.17
CA LEU A 258 43.88 0.15 -5.67
C LEU A 258 44.61 0.46 -4.35
N LYS A 259 44.86 1.75 -4.12
CA LYS A 259 45.65 2.26 -2.99
C LYS A 259 44.84 3.28 -2.21
N GLU A 260 45.32 3.62 -1.02
CA GLU A 260 44.84 4.80 -0.30
C GLU A 260 44.98 6.05 -1.19
N GLY A 261 43.91 6.84 -1.30
CA GLY A 261 43.79 7.96 -2.22
C GLY A 261 43.31 7.61 -3.64
N SER A 262 43.08 6.32 -3.97
CA SER A 262 42.43 5.95 -5.23
C SER A 262 40.97 6.41 -5.27
N ARG A 263 40.52 6.81 -6.47
CA ARG A 263 39.14 7.18 -6.79
C ARG A 263 38.48 6.09 -7.63
N CYS A 264 37.18 5.84 -7.42
CA CYS A 264 36.44 4.86 -8.23
C CYS A 264 34.97 5.21 -8.49
N VAL A 265 34.40 4.63 -9.54
CA VAL A 265 32.95 4.47 -9.72
C VAL A 265 32.53 3.11 -9.18
N LEU A 266 31.53 3.08 -8.30
CA LEU A 266 30.91 1.88 -7.75
C LEU A 266 29.54 1.63 -8.40
N MET A 267 29.32 0.40 -8.87
CA MET A 267 28.00 -0.12 -9.23
C MET A 267 27.65 -1.30 -8.32
N VAL A 268 26.51 -1.18 -7.61
CA VAL A 268 25.85 -2.26 -6.87
C VAL A 268 24.76 -2.83 -7.76
N ASN A 269 25.04 -3.97 -8.38
CA ASN A 269 24.19 -4.59 -9.39
C ASN A 269 23.40 -5.79 -8.82
N ASN A 270 22.09 -5.76 -8.97
CA ASN A 270 21.17 -6.86 -8.67
C ASN A 270 21.34 -8.02 -9.67
N LEU A 271 21.40 -9.26 -9.17
CA LEU A 271 21.39 -10.45 -10.02
C LEU A 271 19.97 -10.94 -10.37
N GLY A 272 18.92 -10.33 -9.82
CA GLY A 272 17.54 -10.55 -10.26
C GLY A 272 16.52 -10.33 -9.15
N ALA A 273 16.51 -11.24 -8.17
CA ALA A 273 15.47 -11.35 -7.15
C ALA A 273 15.79 -10.65 -5.82
N THR A 274 16.96 -10.01 -5.66
CA THR A 274 17.27 -9.21 -4.46
C THR A 274 16.49 -7.90 -4.48
N THR A 275 15.92 -7.51 -3.35
CA THR A 275 15.05 -6.33 -3.24
C THR A 275 15.83 -5.01 -3.26
N GLY A 276 15.16 -3.92 -3.66
CA GLY A 276 15.75 -2.58 -3.59
C GLY A 276 16.21 -2.18 -2.19
N MET A 277 15.55 -2.67 -1.13
CA MET A 277 15.95 -2.43 0.26
C MET A 277 17.32 -3.06 0.55
N GLU A 278 17.49 -4.35 0.23
CA GLU A 278 18.76 -5.07 0.41
C GLU A 278 19.90 -4.43 -0.39
N LEU A 279 19.64 -4.00 -1.63
CA LEU A 279 20.65 -3.32 -2.46
C LEU A 279 21.15 -2.01 -1.85
N TYR A 280 20.29 -1.25 -1.17
CA TYR A 280 20.73 -0.05 -0.42
C TYR A 280 21.48 -0.39 0.88
N VAL A 281 21.16 -1.52 1.53
CA VAL A 281 21.97 -2.04 2.66
C VAL A 281 23.36 -2.47 2.18
N VAL A 282 23.45 -3.16 1.04
CA VAL A 282 24.72 -3.47 0.36
C VAL A 282 25.47 -2.19 0.00
N ALA A 283 24.81 -1.20 -0.62
CA ALA A 283 25.47 0.05 -1.01
C ALA A 283 26.07 0.81 0.19
N LYS A 284 25.36 0.87 1.32
CA LYS A 284 25.88 1.43 2.58
C LYS A 284 27.19 0.75 2.98
N TYR A 285 27.21 -0.59 3.05
CA TYR A 285 28.37 -1.33 3.54
C TYR A 285 29.51 -1.41 2.52
N ALA A 286 29.23 -1.44 1.21
CA ALA A 286 30.24 -1.34 0.15
C ALA A 286 30.97 0.02 0.16
N VAL A 287 30.24 1.13 0.32
CA VAL A 287 30.84 2.47 0.47
C VAL A 287 31.66 2.57 1.76
N GLN A 288 31.21 1.96 2.86
CA GLN A 288 32.00 1.90 4.10
C GLN A 288 33.28 1.05 3.93
N ALA A 289 33.21 -0.10 3.26
CA ALA A 289 34.36 -0.96 3.00
C ALA A 289 35.43 -0.29 2.10
N LEU A 290 35.00 0.46 1.07
CA LEU A 290 35.90 1.25 0.22
C LEU A 290 36.60 2.37 1.02
N ARG A 291 35.82 3.17 1.77
CA ARG A 291 36.37 4.27 2.58
C ARG A 291 37.26 3.79 3.72
N ALA A 292 37.01 2.61 4.29
CA ALA A 292 37.89 1.97 5.26
C ALA A 292 39.27 1.57 4.68
N LYS A 293 39.40 1.48 3.36
CA LYS A 293 40.68 1.32 2.63
C LYS A 293 41.27 2.66 2.12
N GLY A 294 40.64 3.80 2.42
CA GLY A 294 41.01 5.08 1.86
C GLY A 294 40.71 5.21 0.35
N ILE A 295 39.79 4.41 -0.18
CA ILE A 295 39.34 4.47 -1.58
C ILE A 295 38.01 5.23 -1.60
N GLU A 296 37.92 6.31 -2.39
CA GLU A 296 36.72 7.17 -2.42
C GLU A 296 35.83 6.86 -3.64
N PRO A 297 34.57 6.43 -3.43
CA PRO A 297 33.61 6.22 -4.50
C PRO A 297 33.00 7.55 -4.96
N GLU A 298 33.53 8.12 -6.03
CA GLU A 298 33.08 9.39 -6.63
C GLU A 298 31.67 9.33 -7.23
N ARG A 299 31.22 8.12 -7.59
CA ARG A 299 29.92 7.82 -8.17
C ARG A 299 29.44 6.50 -7.59
N VAL A 300 28.17 6.41 -7.22
CA VAL A 300 27.53 5.18 -6.73
C VAL A 300 26.24 4.94 -7.51
N MET A 301 26.16 3.80 -8.19
CA MET A 301 24.99 3.31 -8.89
C MET A 301 24.38 2.13 -8.11
N VAL A 302 23.05 2.06 -7.99
CA VAL A 302 22.35 0.96 -7.31
C VAL A 302 21.14 0.56 -8.15
N GLY A 303 20.98 -0.74 -8.46
CA GLY A 303 19.84 -1.23 -9.24
C GLY A 303 20.13 -2.53 -10.00
N SER A 304 19.20 -2.91 -10.89
CA SER A 304 19.36 -4.05 -11.80
C SER A 304 19.97 -3.57 -13.13
N PHE A 305 21.24 -3.88 -13.36
CA PHE A 305 21.97 -3.48 -14.57
C PHE A 305 22.25 -4.70 -15.48
N MET A 306 22.74 -5.80 -14.91
CA MET A 306 22.89 -7.09 -15.59
C MET A 306 22.45 -8.21 -14.65
N THR A 307 21.31 -8.81 -14.94
CA THR A 307 20.70 -9.85 -14.10
C THR A 307 21.14 -11.26 -14.51
N ALA A 308 20.60 -12.25 -13.82
CA ALA A 308 20.69 -13.67 -14.07
C ALA A 308 19.30 -14.28 -13.76
N LEU A 309 18.29 -13.90 -14.53
CA LEU A 309 16.88 -14.25 -14.34
C LEU A 309 16.39 -13.88 -12.92
N ASP A 310 16.03 -14.88 -12.11
CA ASP A 310 15.49 -14.76 -10.74
C ASP A 310 16.49 -15.21 -9.65
N MET A 311 17.78 -15.09 -9.94
CA MET A 311 18.87 -15.30 -8.97
C MET A 311 18.75 -14.26 -7.83
N ALA A 312 18.72 -14.72 -6.58
CA ALA A 312 18.78 -13.83 -5.42
C ALA A 312 20.25 -13.62 -5.04
N GLY A 313 20.77 -12.44 -5.35
CA GLY A 313 22.17 -12.09 -5.18
C GLY A 313 22.50 -10.70 -5.72
N PHE A 314 23.72 -10.26 -5.49
CA PHE A 314 24.23 -8.99 -5.97
C PHE A 314 25.67 -9.13 -6.49
N SER A 315 26.15 -8.11 -7.19
CA SER A 315 27.54 -7.97 -7.60
C SER A 315 28.02 -6.55 -7.36
N LEU A 316 29.26 -6.42 -6.92
CA LEU A 316 29.96 -5.14 -6.84
C LEU A 316 30.85 -5.04 -8.08
N SER A 317 30.71 -3.94 -8.82
CA SER A 317 31.53 -3.60 -9.98
C SER A 317 32.21 -2.27 -9.73
N LEU A 318 33.54 -2.28 -9.74
CA LEU A 318 34.37 -1.08 -9.59
C LEU A 318 35.02 -0.72 -10.93
N TRP A 319 35.02 0.56 -11.25
CA TRP A 319 35.90 1.16 -12.25
C TRP A 319 36.85 2.15 -11.56
N ASN A 320 38.16 1.98 -11.77
CA ASN A 320 39.18 2.90 -11.29
C ASN A 320 39.18 4.20 -12.11
N SER A 321 38.71 5.30 -11.51
CA SER A 321 38.65 6.65 -12.10
C SER A 321 39.83 7.55 -11.72
N SER A 322 40.84 6.99 -11.04
CA SER A 322 41.97 7.76 -10.47
C SER A 322 42.77 8.53 -11.53
N GLY A 323 42.48 9.83 -11.67
CA GLY A 323 43.17 10.72 -12.61
C GLY A 323 42.62 10.71 -14.03
N ASP A 324 41.40 10.21 -14.22
CA ASP A 324 40.77 10.00 -15.53
C ASP A 324 39.50 10.87 -15.70
N ASP A 325 39.65 12.18 -15.45
CA ASP A 325 38.53 13.12 -15.37
C ASP A 325 37.82 13.30 -16.74
N ASP A 326 38.53 13.08 -17.86
CA ASP A 326 37.96 13.00 -19.21
C ASP A 326 36.99 11.81 -19.36
N MET A 327 37.33 10.65 -18.79
CA MET A 327 36.46 9.48 -18.81
C MET A 327 35.30 9.64 -17.81
N LEU A 328 35.49 10.34 -16.69
CA LEU A 328 34.38 10.73 -15.81
C LEU A 328 33.39 11.65 -16.53
N ALA A 329 33.86 12.60 -17.33
CA ALA A 329 32.99 13.43 -18.17
C ALA A 329 32.21 12.59 -19.22
N LEU A 330 32.81 11.53 -19.77
CA LEU A 330 32.11 10.57 -20.64
C LEU A 330 31.12 9.69 -19.88
N PHE A 331 31.39 9.36 -18.61
CA PHE A 331 30.47 8.66 -17.73
C PHE A 331 29.25 9.52 -17.38
N ASP A 332 29.44 10.79 -17.01
CA ASP A 332 28.36 11.73 -16.66
C ASP A 332 27.57 12.24 -17.89
N ALA A 333 28.13 12.15 -19.11
CA ALA A 333 27.50 12.64 -20.34
C ALA A 333 26.08 12.05 -20.57
N PRO A 334 25.09 12.85 -21.03
CA PRO A 334 23.70 12.41 -21.12
C PRO A 334 23.46 11.32 -22.18
N THR A 335 22.60 10.36 -21.85
CA THR A 335 22.12 9.30 -22.75
C THR A 335 20.59 9.20 -22.75
N SER A 336 20.01 8.66 -23.84
CA SER A 336 18.59 8.33 -23.92
C SER A 336 18.26 6.86 -23.60
N ALA A 337 19.24 6.08 -23.16
CA ALA A 337 19.07 4.66 -22.85
C ALA A 337 18.22 4.45 -21.58
N PRO A 338 17.07 3.76 -21.64
CA PRO A 338 16.10 3.72 -20.54
C PRO A 338 16.59 2.99 -19.27
N ALA A 339 17.55 2.07 -19.39
CA ALA A 339 18.12 1.35 -18.25
C ALA A 339 19.36 2.05 -17.65
N TRP A 340 19.76 3.21 -18.16
CA TRP A 340 20.81 4.02 -17.54
C TRP A 340 20.19 4.93 -16.47
N THR A 341 19.97 4.36 -15.28
CA THR A 341 19.30 5.03 -14.15
C THR A 341 20.17 6.04 -13.40
N TYR A 342 21.45 6.19 -13.77
CA TYR A 342 22.34 7.19 -13.17
C TYR A 342 22.14 8.57 -13.80
N SER A 343 21.65 9.52 -13.01
CA SER A 343 21.71 10.95 -13.31
C SER A 343 22.99 11.56 -12.74
N PRO A 344 23.66 12.48 -13.44
CA PRO A 344 24.64 13.37 -12.81
C PRO A 344 23.97 14.20 -11.71
N TYR A 345 24.70 14.46 -10.63
CA TYR A 345 24.32 15.30 -9.51
C TYR A 345 25.41 16.33 -9.24
N ASP A 346 25.04 17.51 -8.74
CA ASP A 346 26.02 18.51 -8.29
C ASP A 346 26.66 18.09 -6.97
N LEU A 347 27.82 17.42 -7.07
CA LEU A 347 28.57 16.94 -5.93
C LEU A 347 29.16 18.07 -5.06
N SER A 348 29.20 19.33 -5.53
CA SER A 348 29.62 20.46 -4.70
C SER A 348 28.66 20.71 -3.53
N GLN A 349 27.38 20.33 -3.67
CA GLN A 349 26.37 20.43 -2.62
C GLN A 349 26.40 19.26 -1.62
N SER A 350 27.17 18.20 -1.89
CA SER A 350 27.19 16.98 -1.05
C SER A 350 27.98 17.10 0.27
N SER A 351 28.77 18.16 0.44
CA SER A 351 29.96 18.14 1.29
C SER A 351 30.08 19.29 2.32
N ILE A 352 28.98 19.66 2.99
CA ILE A 352 29.03 20.55 4.18
C ILE A 352 28.73 19.81 5.49
N SER A 353 27.88 18.77 5.48
CA SER A 353 27.52 17.98 6.69
C SER A 353 27.44 16.46 6.48
N GLY A 354 27.70 15.97 5.27
CA GLY A 354 27.27 14.64 4.84
C GLY A 354 25.73 14.53 4.72
N PRO A 355 25.20 13.34 4.40
CA PRO A 355 23.79 13.15 4.04
C PRO A 355 22.82 13.15 5.24
N PHE A 356 23.29 13.41 6.46
CA PHE A 356 22.51 13.29 7.69
C PHE A 356 22.21 14.67 8.30
N ILE A 357 20.98 15.13 8.13
CA ILE A 357 20.43 16.25 8.90
C ILE A 357 19.98 15.73 10.26
N LYS A 358 20.40 16.37 11.35
CA LYS A 358 19.81 16.12 12.67
C LYS A 358 18.45 16.79 12.73
N ALA A 359 17.40 16.06 13.11
CA ALA A 359 16.12 16.68 13.44
C ALA A 359 16.31 17.73 14.55
N GLU A 360 15.63 18.86 14.43
CA GLU A 360 15.59 19.85 15.49
C GLU A 360 14.95 19.24 16.74
N ALA A 361 15.55 19.47 17.91
CA ALA A 361 15.00 18.97 19.15
C ALA A 361 13.65 19.68 19.43
N PRO A 362 12.58 18.96 19.75
CA PRO A 362 11.29 19.58 20.04
C PRO A 362 11.44 20.54 21.23
N VAL A 363 10.83 21.72 21.10
CA VAL A 363 10.81 22.74 22.17
C VAL A 363 10.26 22.10 23.45
N GLN A 364 11.01 22.20 24.55
CA GLN A 364 10.73 21.49 25.80
C GLN A 364 9.40 21.94 26.44
N THR A 365 8.31 21.25 26.10
CA THR A 365 6.96 21.48 26.66
C THR A 365 6.55 20.44 27.70
N THR A 366 7.16 19.25 27.69
CA THR A 366 7.08 18.28 28.77
C THR A 366 8.39 18.24 29.55
N LYS A 367 8.30 18.35 30.88
CA LYS A 367 9.36 17.78 31.73
C LYS A 367 9.34 16.27 31.51
N ALA A 368 10.51 15.65 31.37
CA ALA A 368 10.60 14.20 31.34
C ALA A 368 9.90 13.60 32.56
N PHE A 369 9.16 12.50 32.38
CA PHE A 369 8.55 11.82 33.51
C PHE A 369 9.65 11.27 34.43
N GLU A 370 9.51 11.51 35.73
CA GLU A 370 10.43 11.02 36.75
C GLU A 370 9.80 9.81 37.46
N ARG A 371 10.56 8.72 37.55
CA ARG A 371 10.13 7.53 38.30
C ARG A 371 10.13 7.83 39.82
N PRO A 372 9.03 7.61 40.56
CA PRO A 372 8.98 7.90 41.98
C PRO A 372 9.96 7.03 42.78
N ALA A 373 10.63 7.62 43.78
CA ALA A 373 11.56 6.92 44.65
C ALA A 373 10.91 5.77 45.45
N GLU A 374 9.65 5.93 45.85
CA GLU A 374 8.83 4.87 46.43
C GLU A 374 7.50 4.73 45.67
N LEU A 375 7.06 3.48 45.47
CA LEU A 375 5.80 3.17 44.82
C LEU A 375 4.69 2.88 45.82
N SER A 376 3.58 3.59 45.65
CA SER A 376 2.29 3.34 46.30
C SER A 376 1.76 1.93 45.98
N ASN A 377 0.75 1.48 46.72
CA ASN A 377 0.09 0.19 46.42
C ASN A 377 -0.52 0.16 45.01
N HIS A 378 -1.08 1.28 44.55
CA HIS A 378 -1.60 1.42 43.19
C HIS A 378 -0.48 1.42 42.15
N GLY A 379 0.62 2.13 42.39
CA GLY A 379 1.79 2.13 41.49
C GLY A 379 2.47 0.75 41.37
N ARG A 380 2.54 -0.01 42.46
CA ARG A 380 3.04 -1.41 42.45
C ARG A 380 2.09 -2.38 41.74
N LEU A 381 0.78 -2.14 41.78
CA LEU A 381 -0.19 -2.89 40.99
C LEU A 381 -0.04 -2.56 39.49
N LEU A 382 -0.01 -1.26 39.16
CA LEU A 382 0.13 -0.76 37.78
C LEU A 382 1.42 -1.25 37.14
N GLU A 383 2.56 -1.20 37.85
CA GLU A 383 3.83 -1.75 37.38
C GLU A 383 3.73 -3.25 37.08
N LYS A 384 3.19 -4.06 37.99
CA LYS A 384 3.00 -5.50 37.75
C LYS A 384 2.12 -5.78 36.53
N CYS A 385 1.04 -5.01 36.34
CA CYS A 385 0.16 -5.16 35.19
C CYS A 385 0.86 -4.78 33.87
N ILE A 386 1.64 -3.69 33.83
CA ILE A 386 2.43 -3.32 32.64
C ILE A 386 3.47 -4.41 32.33
N LEU A 387 4.19 -4.91 33.34
CA LEU A 387 5.16 -6.00 33.18
C LEU A 387 4.51 -7.27 32.62
N ALA A 388 3.36 -7.68 33.15
CA ALA A 388 2.61 -8.83 32.67
C ALA A 388 2.22 -8.67 31.19
N VAL A 389 1.57 -7.56 30.83
CA VAL A 389 1.16 -7.25 29.46
C VAL A 389 2.35 -7.30 28.48
N CYS A 390 3.50 -6.72 28.84
CA CYS A 390 4.68 -6.73 27.98
C CYS A 390 5.24 -8.14 27.78
N ASP A 391 5.30 -8.94 28.84
CA ASP A 391 5.72 -10.36 28.79
C ASP A 391 4.75 -11.20 27.93
N THR A 392 3.44 -10.98 28.04
CA THR A 392 2.42 -11.58 27.16
C THR A 392 2.66 -11.24 25.68
N LEU A 393 2.89 -9.96 25.35
CA LEU A 393 3.12 -9.52 23.97
C LEU A 393 4.38 -10.15 23.37
N ILE A 394 5.50 -10.12 24.10
CA ILE A 394 6.79 -10.65 23.64
C ILE A 394 6.70 -12.18 23.41
N LYS A 395 5.97 -12.90 24.26
CA LYS A 395 5.78 -14.36 24.14
C LYS A 395 4.92 -14.79 22.94
N ASN A 396 3.97 -13.96 22.52
CA ASN A 396 3.03 -14.30 21.44
C ASN A 396 3.45 -13.78 20.06
N GLU A 397 4.54 -13.00 19.96
CA GLU A 397 5.08 -12.40 18.73
C GLU A 397 4.92 -13.31 17.49
N SER A 398 5.54 -14.48 17.50
CA SER A 398 5.60 -15.36 16.33
C SER A 398 4.23 -15.96 15.93
N GLN A 399 3.32 -16.12 16.90
CA GLN A 399 1.96 -16.59 16.65
C GLN A 399 1.08 -15.48 16.05
N LEU A 400 1.21 -14.26 16.57
CA LEU A 400 0.55 -13.05 16.04
C LEU A 400 1.01 -12.75 14.62
N THR A 401 2.33 -12.75 14.39
CA THR A 401 2.97 -12.61 13.07
C THR A 401 2.50 -13.70 12.09
N ASN A 402 2.37 -14.96 12.52
CA ASN A 402 1.89 -16.08 11.70
C ASN A 402 0.38 -15.99 11.34
N TRP A 403 -0.47 -15.49 12.23
CA TRP A 403 -1.87 -15.20 11.87
C TRP A 403 -1.96 -14.01 10.90
N ASP A 404 -1.24 -12.93 11.19
CA ASP A 404 -1.22 -11.71 10.37
C ASP A 404 -0.67 -11.96 8.97
N THR A 405 0.32 -12.84 8.81
CA THR A 405 0.84 -13.28 7.49
C THR A 405 -0.24 -13.88 6.57
N LYS A 406 -1.39 -14.30 7.10
CA LYS A 406 -2.48 -14.93 6.33
C LYS A 406 -3.62 -13.99 5.99
N VAL A 407 -3.83 -12.92 6.76
CA VAL A 407 -4.98 -12.00 6.64
C VAL A 407 -4.61 -10.51 6.61
N GLY A 408 -3.34 -10.17 6.82
CA GLY A 408 -2.78 -8.83 6.83
C GLY A 408 -1.45 -8.79 6.08
N ASP A 409 -0.42 -8.15 6.65
CA ASP A 409 0.92 -8.02 6.06
C ASP A 409 2.05 -8.75 6.79
N GLY A 410 1.77 -9.34 7.96
CA GLY A 410 2.72 -10.21 8.67
C GLY A 410 3.75 -9.45 9.51
N ASP A 411 3.39 -8.29 10.07
CA ASP A 411 4.24 -7.52 11.00
C ASP A 411 3.67 -7.41 12.42
N CYS A 412 2.37 -7.70 12.60
CA CYS A 412 1.60 -7.32 13.80
C CYS A 412 2.23 -7.80 15.12
N GLY A 413 2.75 -9.04 15.17
CA GLY A 413 3.43 -9.58 16.35
C GLY A 413 4.73 -8.85 16.65
N THR A 414 5.58 -8.64 15.64
CA THR A 414 6.83 -7.88 15.76
C THR A 414 6.56 -6.42 16.15
N THR A 415 5.51 -5.79 15.60
CA THR A 415 5.06 -4.44 15.98
C THR A 415 4.71 -4.35 17.48
N PHE A 416 4.01 -5.34 18.04
CA PHE A 416 3.72 -5.36 19.49
C PHE A 416 4.90 -5.77 20.37
N LYS A 417 5.80 -6.63 19.89
CA LYS A 417 7.06 -6.93 20.59
C LYS A 417 7.90 -5.65 20.73
N ASN A 418 8.08 -4.88 19.66
CA ASN A 418 8.82 -3.62 19.69
C ASN A 418 8.20 -2.62 20.69
N ALA A 419 6.87 -2.55 20.73
CA ALA A 419 6.14 -1.74 21.72
C ALA A 419 6.43 -2.19 23.17
N ALA A 420 6.33 -3.48 23.44
CA ALA A 420 6.59 -4.06 24.75
C ALA A 420 8.04 -3.88 25.21
N GLU A 421 9.02 -4.10 24.32
CA GLU A 421 10.44 -3.91 24.64
C GLU A 421 10.76 -2.43 24.94
N ALA A 422 10.19 -1.48 24.19
CA ALA A 422 10.31 -0.04 24.49
C ALA A 422 9.69 0.34 25.85
N ILE A 423 8.49 -0.16 26.14
CA ILE A 423 7.83 0.04 27.45
C ILE A 423 8.69 -0.54 28.58
N LEU A 424 9.28 -1.73 28.42
CA LEU A 424 10.14 -2.37 29.43
C LEU A 424 11.47 -1.64 29.69
N VAL A 425 11.90 -0.78 28.77
CA VAL A 425 13.04 0.15 28.96
C VAL A 425 12.56 1.38 29.73
N ASP A 426 11.56 2.10 29.22
CA ASP A 426 11.12 3.38 29.80
C ASP A 426 10.46 3.23 31.18
N LEU A 427 9.77 2.10 31.44
CA LEU A 427 9.18 1.75 32.74
C LEU A 427 10.21 1.79 33.87
N LYS A 428 11.42 1.30 33.62
CA LYS A 428 12.48 1.20 34.64
C LYS A 428 13.12 2.54 34.97
N ALA A 429 13.10 3.49 34.03
CA ALA A 429 13.84 4.75 34.14
C ALA A 429 12.95 5.97 34.39
N HIS A 430 11.75 6.04 33.79
CA HIS A 430 10.99 7.28 33.65
C HIS A 430 9.55 7.22 34.18
N TYR A 431 8.93 6.04 34.25
CA TYR A 431 7.47 5.98 34.41
C TYR A 431 6.96 6.54 35.76
N PRO A 432 5.99 7.47 35.74
CA PRO A 432 5.50 8.19 36.92
C PRO A 432 4.43 7.37 37.66
N LEU A 433 4.72 6.10 37.99
CA LEU A 433 3.77 5.03 38.35
C LEU A 433 2.77 5.33 39.49
N ASN A 434 3.00 6.34 40.32
CA ASN A 434 2.03 6.80 41.33
C ASN A 434 0.92 7.69 40.76
N ASP A 435 1.02 8.08 39.49
CA ASP A 435 0.10 8.93 38.73
C ASP A 435 -0.37 8.17 37.49
N ALA A 436 -1.59 7.68 37.52
CA ALA A 436 -2.19 6.89 36.43
C ALA A 436 -2.30 7.71 35.13
N THR A 437 -2.74 8.96 35.23
CA THR A 437 -2.93 9.90 34.11
C THR A 437 -1.62 10.11 33.35
N LYS A 438 -0.52 10.38 34.05
CA LYS A 438 0.81 10.53 33.46
C LYS A 438 1.42 9.20 33.01
N THR A 439 1.12 8.10 33.69
CA THR A 439 1.61 6.77 33.28
C THR A 439 0.98 6.32 31.96
N LEU A 440 -0.31 6.61 31.72
CA LEU A 440 -0.93 6.39 30.40
C LEU A 440 -0.30 7.24 29.30
N ARG A 441 0.19 8.45 29.60
CA ARG A 441 0.98 9.27 28.64
C ARG A 441 2.34 8.66 28.36
N ALA A 442 3.08 8.26 29.39
CA ALA A 442 4.37 7.59 29.22
C ALA A 442 4.25 6.27 28.42
N LEU A 443 3.15 5.53 28.59
CA LEU A 443 2.80 4.38 27.74
C LEU A 443 2.53 4.80 26.29
N ALA A 444 1.71 5.83 26.05
CA ALA A 444 1.44 6.34 24.70
C ALA A 444 2.72 6.83 24.00
N ASP A 445 3.58 7.57 24.70
CA ASP A 445 4.87 8.05 24.19
C ASP A 445 5.84 6.88 23.89
N SER A 446 5.80 5.79 24.66
CA SER A 446 6.62 4.61 24.40
C SER A 446 6.15 3.85 23.17
N VAL A 447 4.84 3.60 23.06
CA VAL A 447 4.21 2.93 21.91
C VAL A 447 4.40 3.76 20.64
N GLY A 448 4.11 5.06 20.68
CA GLY A 448 4.18 5.94 19.50
C GLY A 448 5.57 6.14 18.90
N ARG A 449 6.64 5.79 19.65
CA ARG A 449 8.04 5.81 19.17
C ARG A 449 8.54 4.46 18.65
N SER A 450 7.80 3.36 18.86
CA SER A 450 8.30 1.99 18.66
C SER A 450 7.36 1.06 17.89
N ALA A 451 6.04 1.31 17.93
CA ALA A 451 5.03 0.60 17.18
C ALA A 451 4.69 1.36 15.89
N GLY A 452 5.01 0.76 14.75
CA GLY A 452 4.64 1.30 13.44
C GLY A 452 3.17 1.06 13.06
N GLY A 453 2.82 1.54 11.87
CA GLY A 453 1.56 1.22 11.20
C GLY A 453 0.30 1.68 11.94
N THR A 454 -0.84 1.16 11.49
CA THR A 454 -2.15 1.48 12.07
C THR A 454 -2.27 1.04 13.52
N SER A 455 -1.73 -0.15 13.84
CA SER A 455 -1.81 -0.75 15.19
C SER A 455 -1.15 0.14 16.26
N GLY A 456 0.06 0.64 16.00
CA GLY A 456 0.73 1.56 16.93
C GLY A 456 -0.08 2.83 17.19
N VAL A 457 -0.57 3.47 16.13
CA VAL A 457 -1.38 4.70 16.22
C VAL A 457 -2.69 4.47 16.98
N LEU A 458 -3.38 3.33 16.78
CA LEU A 458 -4.60 3.02 17.52
C LEU A 458 -4.37 2.85 19.03
N TYR A 459 -3.27 2.21 19.44
CA TYR A 459 -2.92 2.13 20.86
C TYR A 459 -2.50 3.48 21.46
N VAL A 460 -1.79 4.34 20.70
CA VAL A 460 -1.50 5.72 21.12
C VAL A 460 -2.78 6.51 21.35
N ILE A 461 -3.74 6.44 20.41
CA ILE A 461 -5.07 7.08 20.50
C ILE A 461 -5.83 6.56 21.74
N PHE A 462 -5.86 5.24 21.94
CA PHE A 462 -6.51 4.59 23.08
C PHE A 462 -5.96 5.09 24.43
N LEU A 463 -4.64 5.03 24.60
CA LEU A 463 -3.94 5.42 25.83
C LEU A 463 -4.07 6.93 26.10
N THR A 464 -4.00 7.75 25.05
CA THR A 464 -4.15 9.22 25.15
C THR A 464 -5.57 9.61 25.56
N ALA A 465 -6.59 9.02 24.95
CA ALA A 465 -7.99 9.28 25.30
C ALA A 465 -8.33 8.80 26.73
N GLY A 466 -7.81 7.64 27.14
CA GLY A 466 -7.91 7.16 28.52
C GLY A 466 -7.22 8.10 29.52
N SER A 467 -6.02 8.60 29.20
CA SER A 467 -5.31 9.60 30.00
C SER A 467 -6.12 10.91 30.16
N LEU A 468 -6.65 11.45 29.06
CA LEU A 468 -7.46 12.67 29.09
C LEU A 468 -8.74 12.50 29.91
N HIS A 469 -9.33 11.30 29.91
CA HIS A 469 -10.45 11.00 30.81
C HIS A 469 -10.02 11.02 32.28
N LEU A 470 -8.95 10.33 32.66
CA LEU A 470 -8.45 10.33 34.04
C LEU A 470 -8.05 11.73 34.53
N GLU A 471 -7.58 12.62 33.64
CA GLU A 471 -7.28 14.03 33.99
C GLU A 471 -8.54 14.85 34.30
N SER A 472 -9.71 14.44 33.80
CA SER A 472 -11.00 15.08 34.10
C SER A 472 -11.64 14.56 35.41
N CYS A 473 -11.16 13.44 35.95
CA CYS A 473 -11.68 12.84 37.17
C CYS A 473 -11.14 13.51 38.44
N LYS A 474 -11.96 13.65 39.48
CA LYS A 474 -11.52 14.20 40.78
C LYS A 474 -10.65 13.23 41.57
N GLU A 475 -10.94 11.93 41.45
CA GLU A 475 -10.18 10.82 42.03
C GLU A 475 -10.10 9.70 40.98
N VAL A 476 -9.05 8.88 41.03
CA VAL A 476 -8.84 7.75 40.10
C VAL A 476 -9.27 6.46 40.80
N ASP A 477 -10.58 6.20 40.75
CA ASP A 477 -11.22 4.99 41.27
C ASP A 477 -11.50 3.96 40.15
N THR A 478 -12.23 2.88 40.48
CA THR A 478 -12.69 1.89 39.49
C THR A 478 -13.54 2.54 38.39
N THR A 479 -14.41 3.50 38.74
CA THR A 479 -15.29 4.20 37.80
C THR A 479 -14.49 5.02 36.80
N ALA A 480 -13.48 5.77 37.27
CA ALA A 480 -12.55 6.51 36.42
C ALA A 480 -11.78 5.59 35.46
N TRP A 481 -11.32 4.42 35.92
CA TRP A 481 -10.65 3.44 35.05
C TRP A 481 -11.57 2.83 33.98
N VAL A 482 -12.83 2.51 34.30
CA VAL A 482 -13.81 2.04 33.30
C VAL A 482 -14.18 3.17 32.33
N GLY A 483 -14.30 4.41 32.82
CA GLY A 483 -14.48 5.60 31.99
C GLY A 483 -13.32 5.86 31.03
N ALA A 484 -12.07 5.68 31.49
CA ALA A 484 -10.88 5.79 30.67
C ALA A 484 -10.78 4.67 29.63
N PHE A 485 -11.13 3.44 30.00
CA PHE A 485 -11.22 2.30 29.06
C PHE A 485 -12.26 2.58 27.97
N ARG A 486 -13.45 3.07 28.34
CA ARG A 486 -14.49 3.52 27.40
C ARG A 486 -14.00 4.64 26.48
N ALA A 487 -13.36 5.68 27.02
CA ALA A 487 -12.83 6.79 26.24
C ALA A 487 -11.79 6.33 25.21
N GLY A 488 -10.91 5.39 25.59
CA GLY A 488 -9.97 4.73 24.68
C GLY A 488 -10.67 4.00 23.53
N ILE A 489 -11.70 3.20 23.83
CA ILE A 489 -12.49 2.48 22.82
C ILE A 489 -13.20 3.45 21.88
N THR A 490 -13.93 4.44 22.41
CA THR A 490 -14.65 5.43 21.60
C THR A 490 -13.70 6.20 20.69
N ALA A 491 -12.48 6.50 21.13
CA ALA A 491 -11.46 7.12 20.27
C ALA A 491 -10.96 6.16 19.17
N VAL A 492 -10.66 4.90 19.50
CA VAL A 492 -10.28 3.86 18.52
C VAL A 492 -11.36 3.66 17.46
N GLN A 493 -12.64 3.57 17.85
CA GLN A 493 -13.76 3.44 16.91
C GLN A 493 -13.95 4.70 16.06
N LYS A 494 -13.85 5.90 16.66
CA LYS A 494 -14.00 7.19 15.97
C LYS A 494 -12.92 7.42 14.90
N TYR A 495 -11.66 7.12 15.20
CA TYR A 495 -10.53 7.40 14.30
C TYR A 495 -10.13 6.20 13.43
N GLY A 496 -10.38 4.97 13.89
CA GLY A 496 -10.14 3.74 13.14
C GLY A 496 -11.33 3.25 12.31
N GLY A 497 -12.55 3.76 12.54
CA GLY A 497 -13.76 3.44 11.78
C GLY A 497 -14.41 2.07 12.08
N ALA A 498 -13.66 1.14 12.69
CA ALA A 498 -14.12 -0.20 13.05
C ALA A 498 -15.20 -0.20 14.16
N LYS A 499 -16.09 -1.20 14.09
CA LYS A 499 -17.19 -1.46 15.03
C LYS A 499 -17.11 -2.91 15.54
N GLU A 500 -17.93 -3.29 16.51
CA GLU A 500 -18.15 -4.71 16.82
C GLU A 500 -18.72 -5.41 15.56
N GLY A 501 -18.22 -6.61 15.25
CA GLY A 501 -18.46 -7.31 13.99
C GLY A 501 -17.47 -6.99 12.86
N SER A 502 -16.45 -6.15 13.11
CA SER A 502 -15.47 -5.70 12.09
C SER A 502 -14.21 -6.55 12.00
N ARG A 503 -14.07 -7.61 12.81
CA ARG A 503 -12.93 -8.52 12.82
C ARG A 503 -11.60 -7.82 13.14
N THR A 504 -11.56 -7.14 14.29
CA THR A 504 -10.46 -6.30 14.80
C THR A 504 -10.34 -6.39 16.34
N MET A 505 -9.36 -5.71 16.93
CA MET A 505 -9.31 -5.46 18.38
C MET A 505 -10.63 -4.92 19.00
N VAL A 506 -11.45 -4.17 18.24
CA VAL A 506 -12.73 -3.60 18.72
C VAL A 506 -13.68 -4.72 19.16
N ASP A 507 -13.62 -5.86 18.47
CA ASP A 507 -14.42 -7.05 18.70
C ASP A 507 -14.06 -7.77 20.02
N ALA A 508 -12.93 -7.48 20.68
CA ALA A 508 -12.69 -7.88 22.08
C ALA A 508 -12.88 -6.73 23.07
N LEU A 509 -12.50 -5.50 22.68
CA LEU A 509 -12.58 -4.34 23.56
C LEU A 509 -14.02 -3.95 23.93
N VAL A 510 -14.95 -3.96 22.97
CA VAL A 510 -16.37 -3.62 23.22
C VAL A 510 -17.06 -4.66 24.12
N PRO A 511 -16.93 -5.98 23.89
CA PRO A 511 -17.39 -6.98 24.85
C PRO A 511 -16.77 -6.86 26.25
N SER A 512 -15.47 -6.55 26.33
CA SER A 512 -14.77 -6.30 27.61
C SER A 512 -15.44 -5.15 28.38
N LEU A 513 -15.76 -4.04 27.71
CA LEU A 513 -16.43 -2.90 28.32
C LEU A 513 -17.84 -3.28 28.83
N ARG A 514 -18.63 -4.01 28.04
CA ARG A 514 -19.95 -4.50 28.49
C ARG A 514 -19.88 -5.39 29.74
N ALA A 515 -18.81 -6.17 29.89
CA ALA A 515 -18.59 -6.99 31.07
C ALA A 515 -18.21 -6.15 32.31
N LEU A 516 -17.45 -5.07 32.13
CA LEU A 516 -17.11 -4.11 33.19
C LEU A 516 -18.31 -3.28 33.66
N ASP A 517 -19.24 -2.96 32.75
CA ASP A 517 -20.46 -2.19 33.04
C ASP A 517 -21.59 -3.02 33.67
N SER A 518 -21.39 -4.33 33.92
CA SER A 518 -22.43 -5.22 34.45
C SER A 518 -22.76 -4.93 35.93
N PRO A 519 -24.02 -4.60 36.29
CA PRO A 519 -24.43 -4.32 37.69
C PRO A 519 -24.28 -5.50 38.67
N SER A 520 -23.91 -6.69 38.19
CA SER A 520 -23.75 -7.90 38.99
C SER A 520 -22.37 -8.01 39.67
N SER A 521 -21.36 -7.27 39.19
CA SER A 521 -19.97 -7.36 39.62
C SER A 521 -19.68 -6.49 40.86
N LYS A 522 -19.05 -7.07 41.89
CA LYS A 522 -18.89 -6.42 43.22
C LYS A 522 -17.44 -6.19 43.70
N THR A 523 -16.43 -6.63 42.96
CA THR A 523 -15.01 -6.38 43.27
C THR A 523 -14.17 -6.27 42.00
N GLY A 524 -13.02 -5.58 42.07
CA GLY A 524 -12.12 -5.37 40.93
C GLY A 524 -11.58 -6.63 40.27
N ALA A 525 -11.36 -7.71 41.03
CA ALA A 525 -10.93 -9.00 40.47
C ALA A 525 -12.04 -9.69 39.66
N VAL A 526 -13.29 -9.64 40.15
CA VAL A 526 -14.44 -10.21 39.44
C VAL A 526 -14.72 -9.42 38.15
N LEU A 527 -14.58 -8.09 38.19
CA LEU A 527 -14.62 -7.23 37.01
C LEU A 527 -13.52 -7.60 36.00
N ALA A 528 -12.27 -7.73 36.45
CA ALA A 528 -11.14 -8.11 35.59
C ALA A 528 -11.33 -9.50 34.94
N ALA A 529 -11.81 -10.49 35.71
CA ALA A 529 -12.08 -11.84 35.21
C ALA A 529 -13.24 -11.86 34.20
N ALA A 530 -14.30 -11.08 34.43
CA ALA A 530 -15.41 -10.95 33.49
C ALA A 530 -14.98 -10.29 32.17
N ALA A 531 -14.17 -9.23 32.24
CA ALA A 531 -13.59 -8.58 31.08
C ALA A 531 -12.66 -9.53 30.30
N ALA A 532 -11.77 -10.24 30.99
CA ALA A 532 -10.86 -11.22 30.38
C ALA A 532 -11.61 -12.34 29.64
N LYS A 533 -12.65 -12.88 30.28
CA LYS A 533 -13.49 -13.90 29.67
C LYS A 533 -14.19 -13.37 28.41
N ALA A 534 -14.80 -12.19 28.48
CA ALA A 534 -15.47 -11.57 27.34
C ALA A 534 -14.50 -11.22 26.19
N ALA A 535 -13.27 -10.80 26.50
CA ALA A 535 -12.22 -10.58 25.51
C ALA A 535 -11.86 -11.86 24.77
N GLN A 536 -11.68 -12.98 25.48
CA GLN A 536 -11.29 -14.26 24.89
C GLN A 536 -12.43 -14.92 24.09
N GLU A 537 -13.65 -15.01 24.65
CA GLU A 537 -14.80 -15.64 23.95
C GLU A 537 -15.14 -14.91 22.64
N CYS A 538 -14.87 -13.60 22.56
CA CYS A 538 -15.02 -12.84 21.32
C CYS A 538 -13.76 -12.84 20.43
N ALA A 539 -12.56 -13.12 20.95
CA ALA A 539 -11.35 -13.34 20.14
C ALA A 539 -11.45 -14.61 19.31
N GLU A 540 -11.91 -15.70 19.92
CA GLU A 540 -12.10 -16.98 19.24
C GLU A 540 -13.21 -16.91 18.17
N SER A 541 -14.19 -16.01 18.32
CA SER A 541 -15.32 -15.89 17.39
C SER A 541 -15.03 -15.13 16.10
N THR A 542 -14.00 -14.27 16.04
CA THR A 542 -13.68 -13.52 14.81
C THR A 542 -13.12 -14.37 13.69
N ALA A 543 -12.64 -15.58 14.00
CA ALA A 543 -12.35 -16.64 13.03
C ALA A 543 -13.58 -17.05 12.18
N GLN A 544 -14.79 -16.74 12.63
CA GLN A 544 -16.07 -17.01 11.94
C GLN A 544 -16.63 -15.79 11.18
N ILE A 545 -16.05 -14.59 11.34
CA ILE A 545 -16.49 -13.38 10.62
C ILE A 545 -15.94 -13.42 9.19
N SER A 546 -16.80 -13.24 8.18
CA SER A 546 -16.39 -13.20 6.78
C SER A 546 -15.36 -12.09 6.54
N THR A 547 -14.36 -12.34 5.70
CA THR A 547 -13.43 -11.29 5.26
C THR A 547 -14.15 -10.14 4.57
N LYS A 548 -15.33 -10.36 3.96
CA LYS A 548 -16.15 -9.27 3.39
C LYS A 548 -16.74 -8.32 4.43
N GLN A 549 -16.75 -8.70 5.71
CA GLN A 549 -17.18 -7.88 6.84
C GLN A 549 -15.99 -7.33 7.64
N ALA A 550 -14.77 -7.79 7.33
CA ALA A 550 -13.56 -7.40 8.03
C ALA A 550 -13.07 -6.01 7.61
N PHE A 551 -12.54 -5.25 8.56
CA PHE A 551 -11.99 -3.92 8.32
C PHE A 551 -10.46 -3.97 8.13
N GLY A 552 -9.89 -2.94 7.51
CA GLY A 552 -8.46 -2.91 7.19
C GLY A 552 -8.05 -3.99 6.18
N ARG A 553 -6.84 -4.55 6.32
CA ARG A 553 -6.26 -5.47 5.32
C ARG A 553 -7.03 -6.79 5.17
N ALA A 554 -7.63 -7.29 6.25
CA ALA A 554 -8.45 -8.50 6.22
C ALA A 554 -9.66 -8.36 5.27
N GLY A 555 -10.12 -7.14 5.02
CA GLY A 555 -11.16 -6.81 4.04
C GLY A 555 -10.78 -7.05 2.57
N TYR A 556 -9.48 -7.19 2.27
CA TYR A 556 -8.98 -7.43 0.90
C TYR A 556 -8.85 -8.92 0.56
N VAL A 557 -8.96 -9.80 1.56
CA VAL A 557 -8.59 -11.22 1.46
C VAL A 557 -9.81 -12.06 1.04
N GLY A 558 -9.62 -12.93 0.04
CA GLY A 558 -10.67 -13.87 -0.37
C GLY A 558 -11.05 -14.82 0.77
N GLU A 559 -12.35 -15.13 0.91
CA GLU A 559 -12.87 -15.96 2.02
C GLU A 559 -12.19 -17.33 2.11
N GLU A 560 -11.73 -17.90 0.99
CA GLU A 560 -10.99 -19.15 0.92
C GLU A 560 -9.61 -19.12 1.61
N PHE A 561 -9.02 -17.93 1.79
CA PHE A 561 -7.74 -17.74 2.50
C PHE A 561 -7.94 -17.29 3.95
N GLY A 562 -9.04 -16.59 4.25
CA GLY A 562 -9.30 -15.97 5.55
C GLY A 562 -10.25 -16.71 6.49
N ALA A 563 -10.83 -17.86 6.09
CA ALA A 563 -11.74 -18.63 6.94
C ALA A 563 -11.01 -19.33 8.10
N GLY A 564 -11.56 -19.28 9.33
CA GLY A 564 -11.04 -20.03 10.48
C GLY A 564 -9.76 -19.47 11.13
N ILE A 565 -9.43 -18.20 10.88
CA ILE A 565 -8.23 -17.52 11.40
C ILE A 565 -8.67 -16.34 12.30
N PRO A 566 -8.35 -16.32 13.61
CA PRO A 566 -8.67 -15.19 14.49
C PRO A 566 -8.02 -13.86 14.03
N ASP A 567 -8.53 -12.72 14.49
CA ASP A 567 -7.83 -11.44 14.31
C ASP A 567 -6.56 -11.36 15.19
N PRO A 568 -5.36 -11.09 14.62
CA PRO A 568 -4.13 -11.00 15.40
C PRO A 568 -4.17 -9.95 16.51
N ALA A 569 -4.75 -8.77 16.25
CA ALA A 569 -4.79 -7.67 17.23
C ALA A 569 -5.76 -7.94 18.40
N GLN A 570 -6.57 -9.00 18.31
CA GLN A 570 -7.62 -9.31 19.27
C GLN A 570 -7.23 -10.43 20.26
N GLU A 571 -6.45 -11.42 19.81
CA GLU A 571 -5.84 -12.45 20.68
C GLU A 571 -4.86 -11.85 21.69
N VAL A 572 -4.20 -10.74 21.30
CA VAL A 572 -3.51 -9.83 22.23
C VAL A 572 -4.44 -9.39 23.37
N GLY A 573 -5.67 -8.97 23.06
CA GLY A 573 -6.66 -8.56 24.06
C GLY A 573 -7.03 -9.70 25.01
N GLY A 574 -7.39 -10.87 24.49
CA GLY A 574 -7.73 -12.05 25.30
C GLY A 574 -6.60 -12.46 26.25
N CYS A 575 -5.38 -12.60 25.74
CA CYS A 575 -4.23 -13.00 26.56
C CYS A 575 -3.82 -11.93 27.58
N THR A 576 -3.78 -10.64 27.21
CA THR A 576 -3.36 -9.58 28.12
C THR A 576 -4.35 -9.37 29.28
N TRP A 577 -5.65 -9.52 29.04
CA TRP A 577 -6.64 -9.48 30.12
C TRP A 577 -6.57 -10.67 31.07
N ARG A 578 -6.32 -11.90 30.58
CA ARG A 578 -6.11 -13.09 31.43
C ARG A 578 -4.90 -12.94 32.35
N ASP A 579 -3.82 -12.37 31.83
CA ASP A 579 -2.59 -12.20 32.58
C ASP A 579 -2.69 -10.99 33.55
N PHE A 580 -3.50 -9.96 33.20
CA PHE A 580 -3.97 -8.91 34.12
C PHE A 580 -4.83 -9.46 35.27
N GLN A 581 -5.80 -10.35 35.00
CA GLN A 581 -6.58 -11.03 36.05
C GLN A 581 -5.64 -11.77 37.02
N THR A 582 -4.69 -12.54 36.49
CA THR A 582 -3.69 -13.28 37.27
C THR A 582 -2.87 -12.34 38.18
N CYS A 583 -2.54 -11.14 37.72
CA CYS A 583 -1.91 -10.11 38.55
C CYS A 583 -2.81 -9.64 39.71
N VAL A 584 -4.08 -9.33 39.45
CA VAL A 584 -5.03 -8.85 40.47
C VAL A 584 -5.28 -9.92 41.54
N ASP A 585 -5.53 -11.18 41.12
CA ASP A 585 -5.75 -12.32 42.02
C ASP A 585 -4.53 -12.59 42.92
N SER A 586 -3.31 -12.34 42.41
CA SER A 586 -2.07 -12.46 43.21
C SER A 586 -2.00 -11.45 44.37
N ASN A 587 -2.51 -10.23 44.18
CA ASN A 587 -2.43 -9.16 45.18
C ASN A 587 -3.52 -9.30 46.26
N ILE A 588 -4.70 -9.81 45.93
CA ILE A 588 -5.77 -10.06 46.93
C ILE A 588 -5.33 -11.14 47.94
N LYS A 589 -4.59 -12.15 47.51
CA LYS A 589 -4.00 -13.17 48.41
C LYS A 589 -2.96 -12.57 49.37
N ILE A 590 -2.31 -11.47 49.00
CA ILE A 590 -1.31 -10.78 49.83
C ILE A 590 -1.98 -9.84 50.85
N SER A 591 -3.07 -9.16 50.49
CA SER A 591 -3.77 -8.26 51.44
C SER A 591 -4.57 -8.99 52.52
N THR A 592 -4.95 -10.23 52.28
CA THR A 592 -5.80 -11.04 53.19
C THR A 592 -5.00 -11.94 54.16
N THR A 593 -3.69 -12.10 53.96
CA THR A 593 -2.85 -13.04 54.75
C THR A 593 -1.96 -12.33 55.77
N ARG A 594 -2.57 -11.81 56.85
CA ARG A 594 -1.82 -11.34 58.04
C ARG A 594 -1.38 -12.51 58.94
N ASP A 595 -0.65 -13.47 58.39
CA ASP A 595 0.36 -14.26 59.10
C ASP A 595 1.18 -15.14 58.14
N ALA A 596 2.46 -15.33 58.44
CA ALA A 596 3.40 -16.03 57.55
C ALA A 596 3.83 -17.40 58.11
N LYS A 597 3.48 -18.51 57.42
CA LYS A 597 4.25 -19.77 57.31
C LYS A 597 3.51 -20.86 56.49
N ARG A 598 4.21 -21.44 55.50
CA ARG A 598 3.80 -22.60 54.65
C ARG A 598 2.59 -22.30 53.73
N ALA A 599 2.32 -23.04 52.64
CA ALA A 599 2.91 -24.29 52.14
C ALA A 599 3.10 -24.30 50.60
N HIS A 600 3.68 -25.37 50.06
CA HIS A 600 3.75 -25.66 48.62
C HIS A 600 2.46 -26.31 48.08
N ALA A 601 2.22 -26.10 46.77
CA ALA A 601 1.57 -26.99 45.79
C ALA A 601 0.11 -27.46 45.97
N ILE A 602 -0.67 -27.38 44.87
CA ILE A 602 -1.46 -28.44 44.19
C ILE A 602 -2.42 -27.80 43.17
N MET A 603 -2.85 -28.56 42.15
CA MET A 603 -3.76 -28.16 41.06
C MET A 603 -5.19 -28.73 41.24
N GLU A 604 -6.18 -28.04 40.66
CA GLU A 604 -7.50 -28.59 40.21
C GLU A 604 -8.50 -29.14 41.29
N PRO A 605 -9.79 -29.44 40.97
CA PRO A 605 -10.77 -28.45 40.47
C PRO A 605 -12.25 -28.60 40.99
N CYS A 606 -13.07 -27.56 40.72
CA CYS A 606 -14.55 -27.58 40.54
C CYS A 606 -15.56 -27.70 41.73
N TRP A 607 -16.80 -27.28 41.41
CA TRP A 607 -18.11 -27.39 42.12
C TRP A 607 -18.55 -26.28 43.13
N TYR A 608 -19.89 -26.10 43.21
CA TYR A 608 -20.72 -25.02 43.81
C TYR A 608 -21.81 -25.68 44.73
N PRO A 609 -22.73 -24.95 45.41
CA PRO A 609 -22.66 -23.98 46.53
C PRO A 609 -23.51 -24.57 47.73
N PRO A 610 -24.37 -23.85 48.51
CA PRO A 610 -24.46 -22.45 48.98
C PRO A 610 -24.62 -22.31 50.54
N GLN A 611 -24.96 -21.09 51.01
CA GLN A 611 -25.75 -20.70 52.22
C GLN A 611 -25.05 -19.83 53.30
N LEU A 612 -25.82 -18.85 53.80
CA LEU A 612 -25.65 -18.01 55.02
C LEU A 612 -24.36 -17.14 55.10
N LEU A 613 -24.39 -15.87 55.52
CA LEU A 613 -25.40 -15.11 56.29
C LEU A 613 -25.79 -13.78 55.60
N LEU A 614 -27.01 -13.30 55.86
CA LEU A 614 -27.49 -11.94 55.60
C LEU A 614 -27.54 -11.16 56.94
N LEU A 615 -27.96 -9.87 56.93
CA LEU A 615 -28.21 -8.98 58.09
C LEU A 615 -26.91 -8.36 58.69
N ILE A 616 -26.84 -7.10 59.13
CA ILE A 616 -27.72 -5.90 59.18
C ILE A 616 -26.74 -4.69 59.09
N VAL A 617 -26.98 -3.60 58.36
CA VAL A 617 -27.92 -2.49 58.66
C VAL A 617 -28.63 -1.99 57.39
N ILE A 618 -29.88 -1.54 57.56
CA ILE A 618 -30.73 -0.91 56.53
C ILE A 618 -31.10 0.50 57.04
N THR A 619 -31.60 1.37 56.14
CA THR A 619 -32.17 2.71 56.37
C THR A 619 -31.18 3.87 56.61
N ALA A 620 -31.42 5.08 56.09
CA ALA A 620 -32.29 5.44 54.95
C ALA A 620 -31.91 6.81 54.37
N ALA A 621 -31.95 6.91 53.04
CA ALA A 621 -32.24 8.16 52.32
C ALA A 621 -32.71 7.77 50.90
N SER A 622 -34.01 7.89 50.62
CA SER A 622 -34.53 7.67 49.27
C SER A 622 -34.27 8.91 48.43
N SER A 623 -33.51 8.75 47.35
CA SER A 623 -33.50 9.68 46.21
C SER A 623 -33.67 8.85 44.95
N THR A 624 -34.62 9.23 44.12
CA THR A 624 -34.96 8.54 42.87
C THR A 624 -33.76 8.50 41.93
N LEU A 625 -33.54 7.36 41.25
CA LEU A 625 -32.79 7.40 40.01
C LEU A 625 -33.60 8.21 39.01
N VAL A 626 -33.17 9.44 38.75
CA VAL A 626 -33.38 10.04 37.43
C VAL A 626 -32.40 9.32 36.51
N MET A 627 -32.91 8.47 35.62
CA MET A 627 -32.10 8.05 34.48
C MET A 627 -31.84 9.30 33.64
N GLY A 628 -30.59 9.56 33.29
CA GLY A 628 -30.26 10.63 32.35
C GLY A 628 -30.76 10.23 30.97
N GLU A 629 -31.97 10.66 30.63
CA GLU A 629 -32.53 10.44 29.30
C GLU A 629 -31.71 11.20 28.25
N THR A 630 -31.43 10.53 27.13
CA THR A 630 -30.83 11.14 25.94
C THR A 630 -31.56 10.62 24.71
N CYS A 631 -32.08 11.43 23.79
CA CYS A 631 -32.37 12.88 23.79
C CYS A 631 -33.50 13.11 22.75
N CYS A 632 -34.27 14.20 22.82
CA CYS A 632 -35.31 14.52 21.82
C CYS A 632 -34.80 14.50 20.38
N ALA A 633 -33.54 14.90 20.18
CA ALA A 633 -32.88 14.90 18.88
C ALA A 633 -32.80 13.50 18.25
N GLU A 634 -32.62 12.44 19.04
CA GLU A 634 -32.54 11.08 18.51
C GLU A 634 -33.93 10.57 18.06
N CYS A 635 -35.00 10.92 18.76
CA CYS A 635 -36.38 10.65 18.30
C CYS A 635 -36.74 11.39 16.99
N LEU A 636 -36.15 12.56 16.75
CA LEU A 636 -36.53 13.46 15.64
C LEU A 636 -35.66 13.30 14.39
N ASP A 637 -34.39 12.88 14.52
CA ASP A 637 -33.54 12.49 13.37
C ASP A 637 -33.81 11.03 12.91
N GLN A 638 -34.53 10.19 13.68
CA GLN A 638 -34.99 8.85 13.29
C GLN A 638 -36.22 8.90 12.36
N ALA A 639 -36.02 9.33 11.11
CA ALA A 639 -37.07 9.33 10.09
C ALA A 639 -37.46 7.89 9.67
N ASP A 640 -38.77 7.60 9.62
CA ASP A 640 -39.31 6.34 9.07
C ASP A 640 -38.90 6.19 7.59
N PRO A 641 -38.11 5.17 7.21
CA PRO A 641 -37.63 5.01 5.83
C PRO A 641 -38.70 4.60 4.80
N LEU A 642 -39.96 4.38 5.19
CA LEU A 642 -40.94 3.63 4.39
C LEU A 642 -42.22 4.41 4.00
N HIS A 643 -42.10 5.70 3.71
CA HIS A 643 -43.14 6.50 3.01
C HIS A 643 -44.54 6.47 3.66
N THR A 644 -44.61 6.37 4.98
CA THR A 644 -45.83 6.52 5.77
C THR A 644 -46.21 8.00 5.90
N VAL A 645 -47.52 8.29 6.00
CA VAL A 645 -47.98 9.63 6.39
C VAL A 645 -47.86 9.75 7.90
N ILE A 646 -47.19 10.80 8.39
CA ILE A 646 -46.98 11.02 9.81
C ILE A 646 -48.28 11.47 10.47
N THR A 647 -48.82 10.61 11.34
CA THR A 647 -50.09 10.80 12.06
C THR A 647 -49.93 10.97 13.57
N TYR A 648 -48.70 10.98 14.08
CA TYR A 648 -48.34 11.07 15.50
C TYR A 648 -47.17 12.04 15.74
N ASP A 649 -47.03 12.55 16.96
CA ASP A 649 -45.82 13.23 17.42
C ASP A 649 -44.94 12.24 18.24
N PRO A 650 -43.66 12.02 17.88
CA PRO A 650 -42.76 11.13 18.62
C PRO A 650 -42.45 11.62 20.04
N LEU A 651 -42.71 12.88 20.38
CA LEU A 651 -42.57 13.39 21.76
C LEU A 651 -43.82 13.17 22.62
N VAL A 652 -44.96 12.74 22.04
CA VAL A 652 -46.16 12.37 22.81
C VAL A 652 -46.18 10.86 22.98
N PHE A 653 -45.83 10.38 24.18
CA PHE A 653 -45.59 8.96 24.45
C PHE A 653 -46.74 8.03 24.01
N ASP A 654 -48.00 8.42 24.26
CA ASP A 654 -49.17 7.61 23.89
C ASP A 654 -49.41 7.54 22.37
N GLN A 655 -48.95 8.53 21.61
CA GLN A 655 -49.02 8.52 20.14
C GLN A 655 -47.81 7.78 19.55
N CYS A 656 -46.61 8.03 20.08
CA CYS A 656 -45.37 7.41 19.66
C CYS A 656 -45.38 5.88 19.89
N SER A 657 -45.81 5.43 21.08
CA SER A 657 -45.82 4.00 21.45
C SER A 657 -46.83 3.15 20.64
N ALA A 658 -47.73 3.79 19.89
CA ALA A 658 -48.59 3.13 18.91
C ALA A 658 -47.92 2.92 17.54
N ALA A 659 -46.77 3.57 17.27
CA ALA A 659 -46.01 3.43 16.03
C ALA A 659 -44.97 2.30 16.12
N THR A 660 -44.84 1.51 15.05
CA THR A 660 -43.90 0.37 15.01
C THR A 660 -42.54 0.78 14.42
N GLY A 661 -41.47 0.60 15.20
CA GLY A 661 -40.09 0.70 14.70
C GLY A 661 -39.27 1.89 15.24
N ILE A 662 -39.87 2.75 16.07
CA ILE A 662 -39.22 3.91 16.70
C ILE A 662 -39.17 3.73 18.22
N CYS A 663 -38.10 4.23 18.84
CA CYS A 663 -37.95 4.24 20.30
C CYS A 663 -38.53 5.55 20.88
N CYS A 664 -39.48 5.42 21.80
CA CYS A 664 -40.18 6.54 22.43
C CYS A 664 -39.60 6.84 23.82
N TYR A 665 -39.32 8.11 24.10
CA TYR A 665 -38.69 8.58 25.33
C TYR A 665 -39.54 9.68 25.98
N GLY A 666 -39.44 9.86 27.30
CA GLY A 666 -40.32 10.73 28.10
C GLY A 666 -40.02 12.23 28.03
N CYS A 667 -39.43 12.71 26.93
CA CYS A 667 -38.70 13.98 26.89
C CYS A 667 -39.54 15.23 26.53
N SER A 668 -40.87 15.13 26.44
CA SER A 668 -41.75 16.29 26.28
C SER A 668 -41.88 17.06 27.60
N PHE A 669 -41.56 18.35 27.57
CA PHE A 669 -41.69 19.24 28.73
C PHE A 669 -42.93 20.13 28.59
N THR A 670 -43.81 20.13 29.60
CA THR A 670 -45.10 20.83 29.55
C THR A 670 -44.98 22.31 29.94
N HIS A 671 -44.20 23.06 29.17
CA HIS A 671 -44.04 24.51 29.31
C HIS A 671 -44.24 25.21 27.95
N GLY A 672 -44.79 26.43 28.00
CA GLY A 672 -45.14 27.21 26.83
C GLY A 672 -46.51 26.86 26.25
N THR A 673 -47.54 27.61 26.63
CA THR A 673 -48.75 27.73 25.81
C THR A 673 -48.48 28.72 24.69
N LEU A 674 -48.88 28.39 23.47
CA LEU A 674 -48.76 29.29 22.32
C LEU A 674 -49.89 30.34 22.38
N GLU A 675 -49.52 31.60 22.58
CA GLU A 675 -50.43 32.74 22.73
C GLU A 675 -50.49 33.53 21.42
N TYR A 676 -51.56 33.35 20.65
CA TYR A 676 -51.75 34.02 19.36
C TYR A 676 -51.85 35.55 19.51
N GLN A 677 -51.13 36.28 18.63
CA GLN A 677 -51.11 37.74 18.56
C GLN A 677 -51.64 38.18 17.18
N ASP A 678 -51.11 39.27 16.62
CA ASP A 678 -51.60 39.84 15.36
C ASP A 678 -51.50 38.88 14.16
N GLY A 679 -52.46 38.99 13.23
CA GLY A 679 -52.54 38.18 12.01
C GLY A 679 -53.31 36.86 12.14
N VAL A 680 -53.78 36.50 13.34
CA VAL A 680 -54.47 35.23 13.60
C VAL A 680 -55.97 35.43 13.83
N THR A 681 -56.78 34.58 13.20
CA THR A 681 -58.23 34.45 13.43
C THR A 681 -58.58 33.02 13.87
N PHE A 682 -59.82 32.78 14.31
CA PHE A 682 -60.29 31.44 14.71
C PHE A 682 -61.56 31.07 13.96
N ASP A 683 -61.65 29.82 13.51
CA ASP A 683 -62.88 29.28 12.96
C ASP A 683 -63.85 28.78 14.05
N SER A 684 -65.03 28.31 13.64
CA SER A 684 -66.07 27.81 14.54
C SER A 684 -65.73 26.50 15.27
N SER A 685 -64.57 25.88 14.99
CA SER A 685 -64.03 24.75 15.78
C SER A 685 -63.02 25.20 16.85
N GLY A 686 -62.61 26.48 16.83
CA GLY A 686 -61.53 27.00 17.68
C GLY A 686 -60.13 26.79 17.09
N SER A 687 -60.02 26.36 15.82
CA SER A 687 -58.73 26.20 15.15
C SER A 687 -58.22 27.55 14.64
N ALA A 688 -56.90 27.78 14.75
CA ALA A 688 -56.25 29.01 14.31
C ALA A 688 -56.09 29.06 12.78
N GLN A 689 -56.48 30.20 12.21
CA GLN A 689 -56.58 30.49 10.78
C GLN A 689 -55.82 31.78 10.47
N VAL A 690 -54.85 31.72 9.55
CA VAL A 690 -54.03 32.86 9.10
C VAL A 690 -54.16 33.03 7.58
N SER A 691 -53.95 34.24 7.04
CA SER A 691 -53.99 34.49 5.60
C SER A 691 -52.62 34.31 4.94
N ALA A 692 -52.57 33.64 3.79
CA ALA A 692 -51.38 33.61 2.94
C ALA A 692 -50.92 35.03 2.53
N GLY A 693 -49.61 35.22 2.40
CA GLY A 693 -49.00 36.50 2.01
C GLY A 693 -49.05 37.59 3.10
N GLN A 694 -49.37 37.24 4.35
CA GLN A 694 -49.35 38.14 5.51
C GLN A 694 -48.54 37.52 6.67
N PRO A 695 -47.69 38.29 7.36
CA PRO A 695 -47.02 37.81 8.56
C PRO A 695 -48.02 37.70 9.72
N PHE A 696 -47.90 36.63 10.50
CA PHE A 696 -48.64 36.44 11.75
C PHE A 696 -47.67 36.20 12.91
N SER A 697 -48.07 36.63 14.10
CA SER A 697 -47.24 36.61 15.30
C SER A 697 -47.88 35.84 16.45
N PHE A 698 -47.05 35.24 17.29
CA PHE A 698 -47.48 34.50 18.48
C PHE A 698 -46.41 34.55 19.58
N GLY A 699 -46.86 34.63 20.83
CA GLY A 699 -46.01 34.45 22.00
C GLY A 699 -45.78 32.96 22.26
N PHE A 700 -44.54 32.57 22.59
CA PHE A 700 -44.22 31.22 23.04
C PHE A 700 -43.34 31.33 24.30
N ASN A 701 -43.97 31.17 25.47
CA ASN A 701 -43.27 31.29 26.76
C ASN A 701 -42.37 30.07 27.01
N ASP A 702 -41.26 30.29 27.74
CA ASP A 702 -40.21 29.30 28.05
C ASP A 702 -39.52 28.64 26.83
N VAL A 703 -39.78 29.15 25.62
CA VAL A 703 -39.17 28.71 24.35
C VAL A 703 -38.16 29.76 23.88
N SER A 704 -36.96 29.29 23.49
CA SER A 704 -35.86 30.15 23.01
C SER A 704 -35.81 30.29 21.48
N ARG A 705 -36.39 29.33 20.76
CA ARG A 705 -36.38 29.25 19.29
C ARG A 705 -37.58 28.46 18.80
N VAL A 706 -38.12 28.81 17.64
CA VAL A 706 -39.23 28.06 17.00
C VAL A 706 -38.81 27.70 15.59
N THR A 707 -38.99 26.43 15.20
CA THR A 707 -38.83 25.98 13.81
C THR A 707 -40.14 25.45 13.24
N TYR A 708 -40.28 25.49 11.91
CA TYR A 708 -41.49 25.08 11.20
C TYR A 708 -41.20 24.49 9.82
N ASP A 709 -42.09 23.57 9.42
CA ASP A 709 -42.26 23.11 8.05
C ASP A 709 -43.60 23.65 7.51
N PHE A 710 -43.68 23.91 6.21
CA PHE A 710 -44.93 24.30 5.53
C PHE A 710 -45.39 23.20 4.57
N LEU A 711 -46.66 22.84 4.64
CA LEU A 711 -47.32 21.86 3.79
C LEU A 711 -48.35 22.58 2.91
N LYS A 712 -48.27 22.42 1.58
CA LYS A 712 -49.29 22.97 0.68
C LYS A 712 -50.65 22.27 0.89
N ALA A 713 -51.74 22.91 0.46
CA ALA A 713 -53.08 22.31 0.57
C ALA A 713 -53.12 20.87 0.00
N ASN A 714 -53.56 19.91 0.83
CA ASN A 714 -53.59 18.46 0.57
C ASN A 714 -52.21 17.73 0.52
N GLN A 715 -51.11 18.40 0.88
CA GLN A 715 -49.81 17.74 1.04
C GLN A 715 -49.75 16.96 2.36
N ALA A 716 -49.41 15.67 2.28
CA ALA A 716 -49.19 14.83 3.46
C ALA A 716 -47.89 15.20 4.19
N GLN A 717 -47.90 15.13 5.52
CA GLN A 717 -46.67 15.27 6.31
C GLN A 717 -45.85 13.97 6.23
N THR A 718 -44.60 14.07 5.75
CA THR A 718 -43.66 12.94 5.63
C THR A 718 -42.31 13.18 6.33
N SER A 719 -42.21 14.26 7.10
CA SER A 719 -41.06 14.62 7.94
C SER A 719 -41.53 15.16 9.30
N PHE A 720 -40.73 14.97 10.34
CA PHE A 720 -40.88 15.68 11.60
C PHE A 720 -40.21 17.06 11.51
N VAL A 721 -40.79 18.06 12.18
CA VAL A 721 -40.15 19.37 12.34
C VAL A 721 -38.95 19.19 13.28
N THR A 722 -37.76 19.51 12.78
CA THR A 722 -36.47 19.33 13.49
C THR A 722 -35.88 20.68 13.91
N ASN A 723 -34.77 20.67 14.67
CA ASN A 723 -34.03 21.89 15.00
C ASN A 723 -33.27 22.50 13.79
N ARG A 724 -33.43 21.90 12.59
CA ARG A 724 -32.89 22.36 11.30
C ARG A 724 -33.99 22.72 10.29
N SER A 725 -35.27 22.57 10.66
CA SER A 725 -36.41 23.11 9.90
C SER A 725 -36.38 24.65 9.90
N THR A 726 -37.17 25.29 9.03
CA THR A 726 -37.22 26.75 8.85
C THR A 726 -37.39 27.48 10.17
N GLU A 727 -36.55 28.46 10.49
CA GLU A 727 -36.64 29.18 11.76
C GLU A 727 -37.61 30.37 11.67
N ALA A 728 -38.46 30.54 12.68
CA ALA A 728 -39.36 31.69 12.78
C ALA A 728 -38.58 32.93 13.25
N SER A 729 -38.95 34.12 12.74
CA SER A 729 -38.31 35.38 13.14
C SER A 729 -38.70 35.70 14.60
N ALA A 730 -37.72 35.97 15.46
CA ALA A 730 -37.93 36.12 16.90
C ALA A 730 -37.62 37.53 17.40
N ASN A 731 -38.48 38.06 18.28
CA ASN A 731 -38.30 39.33 18.98
C ASN A 731 -38.80 39.18 20.44
N GLY A 732 -37.87 38.90 21.35
CA GLY A 732 -38.22 38.45 22.71
C GLY A 732 -38.94 37.10 22.67
N ASN A 733 -40.03 36.96 23.43
CA ASN A 733 -40.88 35.75 23.42
C ASN A 733 -41.89 35.73 22.25
N THR A 734 -41.95 36.75 21.40
CA THR A 734 -42.83 36.77 20.22
C THR A 734 -42.07 36.25 19.00
N PHE A 735 -42.69 35.30 18.31
CA PHE A 735 -42.22 34.69 17.07
C PHE A 735 -43.17 35.07 15.92
N THR A 736 -42.61 35.30 14.73
CA THR A 736 -43.33 35.73 13.52
C THR A 736 -43.04 34.78 12.36
N ILE A 737 -44.08 34.34 11.66
CA ILE A 737 -44.00 33.50 10.46
C ILE A 737 -44.79 34.18 9.33
N CYS A 738 -44.30 34.07 8.09
CA CYS A 738 -45.01 34.47 6.88
C CYS A 738 -44.87 33.35 5.83
N VAL A 739 -45.94 33.05 5.10
CA VAL A 739 -45.95 32.08 3.99
C VAL A 739 -46.90 32.57 2.88
N ASP A 740 -46.46 32.53 1.62
CA ASP A 740 -47.19 33.09 0.47
C ASP A 740 -48.27 32.15 -0.12
N ASP A 741 -48.24 30.85 0.22
CA ASP A 741 -49.19 29.83 -0.26
C ASP A 741 -50.23 29.45 0.82
N PRO A 742 -51.48 29.12 0.45
CA PRO A 742 -52.43 28.47 1.35
C PRO A 742 -52.08 26.99 1.62
N GLY A 743 -52.34 26.52 2.84
CA GLY A 743 -51.84 25.22 3.32
C GLY A 743 -51.86 25.07 4.83
N THR A 744 -50.80 24.50 5.41
CA THR A 744 -50.66 24.27 6.84
C THR A 744 -49.23 24.50 7.29
N VAL A 745 -49.04 25.37 8.29
CA VAL A 745 -47.76 25.52 9.01
C VAL A 745 -47.74 24.50 10.14
N VAL A 746 -46.67 23.73 10.25
CA VAL A 746 -46.43 22.75 11.31
C VAL A 746 -45.18 23.21 12.05
N LEU A 747 -45.28 23.52 13.34
CA LEU A 747 -44.21 24.18 14.10
C LEU A 747 -43.91 23.50 15.45
N ARG A 748 -42.67 23.69 15.95
CA ARG A 748 -42.18 23.13 17.21
C ARG A 748 -41.25 24.13 17.92
N GLY A 749 -41.37 24.24 19.25
CA GLY A 749 -40.56 25.08 20.10
C GLY A 749 -39.35 24.36 20.71
N TRP A 750 -38.27 25.11 20.92
CA TRP A 750 -36.98 24.63 21.44
C TRP A 750 -36.53 25.51 22.62
N GLY A 751 -36.32 24.89 23.78
CA GLY A 751 -35.72 25.54 24.94
C GLY A 751 -34.21 25.74 24.78
N THR A 752 -33.57 26.25 25.83
CA THR A 752 -32.12 26.55 25.86
C THR A 752 -31.22 25.34 25.65
N ASP A 753 -31.68 24.14 25.99
CA ASP A 753 -31.09 22.88 25.55
C ASP A 753 -32.00 22.19 24.53
N SER A 754 -31.68 22.34 23.24
CA SER A 754 -32.44 21.73 22.15
C SER A 754 -32.44 20.20 22.13
N CYS A 755 -31.68 19.55 23.01
CA CYS A 755 -31.63 18.09 23.14
C CYS A 755 -32.57 17.55 24.24
N THR A 756 -32.95 18.38 25.23
CA THR A 756 -33.80 17.96 26.38
C THR A 756 -35.04 18.85 26.60
N GLN A 757 -35.13 20.00 25.94
CA GLN A 757 -36.23 20.96 26.08
C GLN A 757 -36.89 21.16 24.71
N VAL A 758 -37.85 20.30 24.35
CA VAL A 758 -38.53 20.35 23.05
C VAL A 758 -40.05 20.16 23.22
N THR A 759 -40.85 21.03 22.60
CA THR A 759 -42.32 21.01 22.75
C THR A 759 -43.00 19.99 21.82
N GLU A 760 -44.28 19.72 22.08
CA GLU A 760 -45.17 19.08 21.10
C GLU A 760 -45.31 19.92 19.80
N VAL A 761 -45.82 19.30 18.73
CA VAL A 761 -46.14 19.94 17.44
C VAL A 761 -47.44 20.74 17.51
N TYR A 762 -47.38 22.00 17.06
CA TYR A 762 -48.55 22.84 16.80
C TYR A 762 -48.82 22.92 15.29
N LYS A 763 -50.09 23.00 14.89
CA LYS A 763 -50.53 23.08 13.48
C LYS A 763 -51.48 24.24 13.26
N LEU A 764 -51.18 25.07 12.27
CA LEU A 764 -51.92 26.29 11.92
C LEU A 764 -52.38 26.23 10.47
N THR A 765 -53.64 26.56 10.21
CA THR A 765 -54.19 26.53 8.83
C THR A 765 -53.99 27.87 8.16
N VAL A 766 -53.50 27.84 6.91
CA VAL A 766 -53.25 29.03 6.09
C VAL A 766 -54.32 29.09 5.01
N GLY A 767 -55.28 30.01 5.16
CA GLY A 767 -56.32 30.29 4.19
C GLY A 767 -55.84 31.16 3.03
N GLU A 768 -56.68 31.29 2.00
CA GLU A 768 -56.40 32.17 0.86
C GLU A 768 -56.25 33.63 1.33
N GLY A 769 -55.17 34.28 0.88
CA GLY A 769 -54.89 35.69 1.15
C GLY A 769 -55.56 36.63 0.16
N ASN A 770 -55.64 37.92 0.51
CA ASN A 770 -55.87 38.95 -0.50
C ASN A 770 -54.60 39.09 -1.35
N ASN A 771 -54.74 39.08 -2.69
CA ASN A 771 -53.65 39.09 -3.68
C ASN A 771 -52.86 40.42 -3.78
N THR A 772 -52.52 41.03 -2.64
CA THR A 772 -51.87 42.35 -2.54
C THR A 772 -50.68 42.38 -1.57
N GLY A 773 -50.39 41.29 -0.87
CA GLY A 773 -49.21 41.13 -0.01
C GLY A 773 -48.39 39.90 -0.41
N THR A 774 -47.07 40.02 -0.34
CA THR A 774 -46.12 38.91 -0.39
C THR A 774 -45.14 39.05 0.76
N CYS A 775 -44.56 37.96 1.24
CA CYS A 775 -43.65 37.96 2.39
C CYS A 775 -42.31 38.71 2.13
N ASP A 776 -42.05 39.13 0.89
CA ASP A 776 -40.94 40.01 0.46
C ASP A 776 -41.20 41.52 0.69
N SER A 777 -42.39 41.92 1.19
CA SER A 777 -42.71 43.34 1.42
C SER A 777 -41.91 43.93 2.60
N SER A 778 -40.80 44.57 2.29
CA SER A 778 -39.76 45.04 3.24
C SER A 778 -40.09 46.34 3.99
N GLU A 779 -41.29 46.43 4.58
CA GLU A 779 -41.66 47.52 5.49
C GLU A 779 -42.27 47.02 6.82
N SER A 780 -42.04 47.79 7.89
CA SER A 780 -42.76 47.77 9.19
C SER A 780 -42.50 46.65 10.22
N ILE A 781 -41.25 46.52 10.66
CA ILE A 781 -40.98 46.51 12.12
C ILE A 781 -39.94 47.61 12.41
N ILE A 782 -40.39 48.79 12.90
CA ILE A 782 -39.53 49.93 13.22
C ILE A 782 -39.96 50.59 14.54
N LEU A 783 -39.06 50.60 15.53
CA LEU A 783 -39.04 51.44 16.72
C LEU A 783 -37.57 51.48 17.21
N VAL A 784 -36.86 52.60 17.47
CA VAL A 784 -37.03 54.05 17.23
C VAL A 784 -35.61 54.64 17.08
N GLY A 785 -35.37 55.70 16.27
CA GLY A 785 -34.12 56.50 16.42
C GLY A 785 -33.59 57.25 15.19
N SER A 786 -34.13 58.45 14.95
CA SER A 786 -33.73 59.43 13.91
C SER A 786 -32.22 59.65 13.67
N ALA A 787 -31.79 59.71 12.40
CA ALA A 787 -31.51 60.98 11.66
C ALA A 787 -30.39 60.90 10.57
N SER A 788 -30.70 61.40 9.36
CA SER A 788 -29.77 61.98 8.32
C SER A 788 -28.58 61.15 7.76
N SER A 789 -28.18 61.26 6.49
CA SER A 789 -28.71 62.02 5.33
C SER A 789 -28.22 61.48 3.97
N ALA A 790 -29.05 61.69 2.96
CA ALA A 790 -28.91 61.42 1.51
C ALA A 790 -27.54 61.67 0.83
N HIS A 791 -27.28 60.97 -0.28
CA HIS A 791 -27.46 61.55 -1.63
C HIS A 791 -27.39 60.56 -2.83
N ASN A 792 -28.37 60.74 -3.73
CA ASN A 792 -28.56 60.41 -5.15
C ASN A 792 -27.47 59.66 -5.98
N GLU A 793 -27.92 58.63 -6.73
CA GLU A 793 -28.16 58.60 -8.22
C GLU A 793 -27.52 59.68 -9.17
N PRO A 794 -27.39 59.46 -10.52
CA PRO A 794 -28.27 58.62 -11.38
C PRO A 794 -27.68 57.82 -12.60
N VAL A 795 -28.45 56.81 -13.03
CA VAL A 795 -28.87 56.39 -14.40
C VAL A 795 -27.98 56.57 -15.66
N GLY A 796 -27.80 55.46 -16.41
CA GLY A 796 -28.03 55.38 -17.88
C GLY A 796 -27.03 54.53 -18.71
N ALA A 797 -27.29 54.10 -19.97
CA ALA A 797 -28.51 53.58 -20.63
C ALA A 797 -28.20 53.06 -22.08
N THR A 798 -28.95 52.05 -22.55
CA THR A 798 -29.17 51.63 -23.98
C THR A 798 -28.19 50.72 -24.78
N ALA A 799 -28.84 49.82 -25.55
CA ALA A 799 -28.50 49.30 -26.90
C ALA A 799 -27.68 47.99 -27.10
N ARG A 800 -27.98 47.35 -28.26
CA ARG A 800 -27.41 46.11 -28.85
C ARG A 800 -26.14 46.47 -29.68
N ASP A 801 -25.28 45.57 -30.16
CA ASP A 801 -25.54 44.25 -30.78
C ASP A 801 -24.31 43.28 -30.71
N THR A 802 -24.16 42.37 -31.69
CA THR A 802 -23.56 41.03 -31.54
C THR A 802 -22.04 40.86 -31.83
N THR A 803 -21.51 39.76 -31.26
CA THR A 803 -20.25 39.01 -31.57
C THR A 803 -18.86 39.49 -31.07
N SER A 804 -18.23 38.61 -30.28
CA SER A 804 -16.80 38.25 -30.24
C SER A 804 -15.73 39.32 -29.94
N SER A 805 -15.29 39.37 -28.67
CA SER A 805 -13.84 39.53 -28.34
C SER A 805 -13.51 39.01 -26.92
N LEU A 806 -12.22 39.02 -26.60
CA LEU A 806 -11.56 38.40 -25.43
C LEU A 806 -11.49 39.35 -24.21
N TYR A 807 -11.32 38.80 -23.00
CA TYR A 807 -10.70 39.38 -21.77
C TYR A 807 -10.81 40.92 -21.59
N THR A 808 -11.42 41.47 -20.54
CA THR A 808 -11.15 41.20 -19.11
C THR A 808 -12.25 41.77 -18.21
N ASP A 809 -12.54 41.13 -17.08
CA ASP A 809 -12.79 41.88 -15.84
C ASP A 809 -12.36 41.05 -14.61
N HIS A 810 -11.72 41.68 -13.63
CA HIS A 810 -11.10 40.99 -12.49
C HIS A 810 -11.91 41.20 -11.20
N ASN A 811 -12.90 40.33 -10.91
CA ASN A 811 -13.35 40.02 -9.53
C ASN A 811 -14.34 38.84 -9.38
N ASP A 812 -14.45 37.95 -10.37
CA ASP A 812 -15.50 36.90 -10.45
C ASP A 812 -15.55 35.88 -9.28
N PHE A 813 -14.54 35.83 -8.41
CA PHE A 813 -14.50 34.87 -7.31
C PHE A 813 -15.56 35.11 -6.21
N ALA A 814 -16.18 36.30 -6.15
CA ALA A 814 -17.15 36.65 -5.11
C ALA A 814 -18.42 35.77 -5.13
N ASN A 815 -18.84 35.31 -6.31
CA ASN A 815 -20.02 34.47 -6.51
C ASN A 815 -19.71 32.96 -6.46
N CYS A 816 -18.49 32.57 -6.07
CA CYS A 816 -18.05 31.17 -6.05
C CYS A 816 -18.77 30.37 -4.96
N ASN A 817 -19.72 29.52 -5.34
CA ASN A 817 -20.50 28.72 -4.39
C ASN A 817 -19.56 27.82 -3.55
N PRO A 818 -19.46 28.02 -2.22
CA PRO A 818 -18.46 27.37 -1.39
C PRO A 818 -18.70 25.86 -1.18
N THR A 819 -19.85 25.33 -1.63
CA THR A 819 -20.16 23.89 -1.61
C THR A 819 -19.98 23.20 -2.98
N ARG A 820 -19.82 23.98 -4.07
CA ARG A 820 -19.81 23.49 -5.47
C ARG A 820 -18.64 23.99 -6.30
N GLY A 821 -17.78 24.83 -5.73
CA GLY A 821 -16.59 25.35 -6.37
C GLY A 821 -15.48 25.67 -5.36
N THR A 822 -14.31 25.98 -5.89
CA THR A 822 -13.14 26.37 -5.09
C THR A 822 -12.41 27.50 -5.81
N VAL A 823 -12.06 28.57 -5.08
CA VAL A 823 -11.29 29.69 -5.63
C VAL A 823 -9.83 29.28 -5.75
N VAL A 824 -9.29 29.30 -6.96
CA VAL A 824 -7.90 28.99 -7.27
C VAL A 824 -7.19 30.27 -7.69
N THR A 825 -5.96 30.47 -7.20
CA THR A 825 -5.09 31.57 -7.66
C THR A 825 -4.21 31.07 -8.80
N GLN A 826 -4.23 31.75 -9.94
CA GLN A 826 -3.43 31.45 -11.12
C GLN A 826 -2.02 32.06 -11.02
N ALA A 827 -1.12 31.68 -11.93
CA ALA A 827 0.32 32.04 -11.87
C ALA A 827 0.61 33.54 -12.12
N ASP A 828 -0.39 34.28 -12.61
CA ASP A 828 -0.42 35.74 -12.78
C ASP A 828 -1.00 36.47 -11.54
N GLY A 829 -1.47 35.74 -10.54
CA GLY A 829 -2.16 36.27 -9.34
C GLY A 829 -3.68 36.37 -9.46
N ALA A 830 -4.28 36.03 -10.60
CA ALA A 830 -5.73 36.09 -10.78
C ALA A 830 -6.46 35.04 -9.92
N LYS A 831 -7.53 35.44 -9.24
CA LYS A 831 -8.41 34.53 -8.48
C LYS A 831 -9.64 34.17 -9.31
N VAL A 832 -9.80 32.87 -9.60
CA VAL A 832 -10.91 32.35 -10.40
C VAL A 832 -11.65 31.23 -9.65
N CYS A 833 -12.98 31.19 -9.76
CA CYS A 833 -13.76 30.07 -9.25
C CYS A 833 -13.64 28.86 -10.19
N LYS A 834 -13.37 27.69 -9.63
CA LYS A 834 -13.36 26.41 -10.37
C LYS A 834 -14.36 25.45 -9.74
N CYS A 835 -15.39 25.07 -10.49
CA CYS A 835 -16.43 24.16 -10.01
C CYS A 835 -15.86 22.76 -9.71
N THR A 836 -16.39 22.11 -8.68
CA THR A 836 -15.97 20.79 -8.20
C THR A 836 -16.92 19.68 -8.67
N GLY A 837 -16.40 18.46 -8.83
CA GLY A 837 -17.21 17.31 -9.25
C GLY A 837 -17.83 17.45 -10.65
N ASP A 838 -19.16 17.51 -10.71
CA ASP A 838 -19.97 17.52 -11.93
C ASP A 838 -20.72 18.84 -12.19
N TRP A 839 -20.44 19.88 -11.40
CA TRP A 839 -21.02 21.22 -11.53
C TRP A 839 -20.36 22.04 -12.66
N ARG A 840 -21.13 22.98 -13.23
CA ARG A 840 -20.78 23.83 -14.39
C ARG A 840 -21.13 25.30 -14.11
N ASN A 841 -20.83 26.19 -15.07
CA ASN A 841 -20.99 27.66 -14.98
C ASN A 841 -20.14 28.31 -13.87
N PRO A 842 -18.81 28.41 -13.99
CA PRO A 842 -18.08 29.42 -13.23
C PRO A 842 -18.57 30.82 -13.63
N PRO A 843 -18.73 31.78 -12.68
CA PRO A 843 -18.34 31.67 -11.27
C PRO A 843 -19.35 31.00 -10.34
N THR A 844 -20.64 30.90 -10.69
CA THR A 844 -21.73 30.52 -9.76
C THR A 844 -21.76 29.04 -9.37
N CYS A 845 -21.26 28.15 -10.23
CA CYS A 845 -21.26 26.69 -10.07
C CYS A 845 -22.66 26.10 -9.79
N ASP A 846 -23.64 26.51 -10.61
CA ASP A 846 -25.08 26.25 -10.42
C ASP A 846 -25.64 25.08 -11.25
N ASP A 847 -25.18 24.87 -12.48
CA ASP A 847 -25.68 23.85 -13.42
C ASP A 847 -25.02 22.47 -13.22
N PHE A 848 -25.76 21.39 -13.50
CA PHE A 848 -25.33 20.02 -13.26
C PHE A 848 -25.22 19.20 -14.56
N SER A 849 -24.13 18.44 -14.69
CA SER A 849 -23.74 17.79 -15.95
C SER A 849 -24.59 16.56 -16.35
N TYR A 850 -25.86 16.73 -16.72
CA TYR A 850 -26.80 15.67 -17.16
C TYR A 850 -26.17 14.61 -18.09
N VAL A 851 -25.38 15.04 -19.10
CA VAL A 851 -24.71 14.14 -20.06
C VAL A 851 -23.81 13.09 -19.37
N LYS A 852 -23.13 13.45 -18.27
CA LYS A 852 -22.33 12.49 -17.49
C LYS A 852 -23.23 11.48 -16.78
N VAL A 853 -24.33 11.92 -16.18
CA VAL A 853 -25.31 11.04 -15.51
C VAL A 853 -25.85 10.00 -16.50
N THR A 854 -26.22 10.42 -17.71
CA THR A 854 -26.66 9.51 -18.78
C THR A 854 -25.58 8.50 -19.16
N ILE A 855 -24.31 8.91 -19.28
CA ILE A 855 -23.19 8.01 -19.58
C ILE A 855 -22.96 7.01 -18.43
N THR A 856 -23.00 7.45 -17.17
CA THR A 856 -22.84 6.58 -15.99
C THR A 856 -23.96 5.54 -15.90
N ILE A 857 -25.21 5.92 -16.15
CA ILE A 857 -26.36 5.01 -16.18
C ILE A 857 -26.21 3.99 -17.33
N LEU A 858 -25.84 4.44 -18.53
CA LEU A 858 -25.59 3.55 -19.67
C LEU A 858 -24.43 2.57 -19.41
N GLY A 859 -23.36 3.03 -18.74
CA GLY A 859 -22.25 2.19 -18.29
C GLY A 859 -22.69 1.11 -17.31
N ALA A 860 -23.47 1.47 -16.28
CA ALA A 860 -24.03 0.52 -15.33
C ALA A 860 -24.93 -0.53 -16.00
N VAL A 861 -25.81 -0.11 -16.92
CA VAL A 861 -26.68 -1.02 -17.71
C VAL A 861 -25.84 -1.97 -18.58
N ALA A 862 -24.80 -1.47 -19.25
CA ALA A 862 -23.89 -2.30 -20.05
C ALA A 862 -23.13 -3.32 -19.19
N THR A 863 -22.70 -2.94 -17.98
CA THR A 863 -22.07 -3.85 -17.02
C THR A 863 -23.01 -4.96 -16.56
N VAL A 864 -24.28 -4.64 -16.23
CA VAL A 864 -25.30 -5.65 -15.87
C VAL A 864 -25.56 -6.62 -17.03
N ILE A 865 -25.66 -6.12 -18.26
CA ILE A 865 -25.82 -6.96 -19.47
C ILE A 865 -24.62 -7.90 -19.66
N SER A 866 -23.40 -7.38 -19.50
CA SER A 866 -22.16 -8.18 -19.58
C SER A 866 -22.11 -9.30 -18.53
N ILE A 867 -22.51 -9.01 -17.29
CA ILE A 867 -22.63 -10.00 -16.21
C ILE A 867 -23.67 -11.06 -16.57
N LEU A 868 -24.85 -10.68 -17.06
CA LEU A 868 -25.91 -11.62 -17.45
C LEU A 868 -25.50 -12.54 -18.61
N ILE A 869 -24.73 -12.03 -19.58
CA ILE A 869 -24.15 -12.82 -20.67
C ILE A 869 -23.11 -13.81 -20.12
N SER A 870 -22.18 -13.35 -19.29
CA SER A 870 -21.15 -14.20 -18.65
C SER A 870 -21.76 -15.29 -17.77
N VAL A 871 -22.79 -14.98 -16.98
CA VAL A 871 -23.52 -15.95 -16.16
C VAL A 871 -24.24 -16.99 -17.03
N ARG A 872 -24.90 -16.58 -18.14
CA ARG A 872 -25.49 -17.51 -19.11
C ARG A 872 -24.44 -18.43 -19.75
N ALA A 873 -23.29 -17.88 -20.14
CA ALA A 873 -22.18 -18.66 -20.70
C ALA A 873 -21.60 -19.67 -19.69
N TYR A 874 -21.40 -19.24 -18.44
CA TYR A 874 -20.95 -20.10 -17.34
C TYR A 874 -21.94 -21.23 -17.05
N ILE A 875 -23.24 -20.93 -16.96
CA ILE A 875 -24.29 -21.96 -16.75
C ILE A 875 -24.33 -22.95 -17.92
N LYS A 876 -24.22 -22.48 -19.18
CA LYS A 876 -24.16 -23.35 -20.36
C LYS A 876 -22.91 -24.26 -20.32
N SER A 877 -21.75 -23.71 -19.97
CA SER A 877 -20.50 -24.46 -19.78
C SER A 877 -20.62 -25.51 -18.66
N ARG A 878 -21.21 -25.16 -17.51
CA ARG A 878 -21.38 -26.08 -16.39
C ARG A 878 -22.41 -27.19 -16.67
N LYS A 879 -23.47 -26.90 -17.45
CA LYS A 879 -24.38 -27.93 -17.99
C LYS A 879 -23.67 -28.87 -18.97
N ALA A 880 -22.86 -28.35 -19.89
CA ALA A 880 -22.08 -29.18 -20.82
C ALA A 880 -21.03 -30.06 -20.10
N LYS A 881 -20.38 -29.56 -19.04
CA LYS A 881 -19.48 -30.36 -18.20
C LYS A 881 -20.22 -31.44 -17.39
N ARG A 882 -21.44 -31.17 -16.89
CA ARG A 882 -22.26 -32.22 -16.26
C ARG A 882 -22.63 -33.31 -17.24
N ALA A 883 -23.22 -32.94 -18.39
CA ALA A 883 -23.58 -33.90 -19.44
C ALA A 883 -22.41 -34.81 -19.86
N LYS A 884 -21.20 -34.26 -20.02
CA LYS A 884 -19.99 -35.08 -20.31
C LYS A 884 -19.55 -35.98 -19.16
N ASN A 885 -19.72 -35.56 -17.91
CA ASN A 885 -19.38 -36.37 -16.74
C ASN A 885 -20.40 -37.49 -16.50
N ASP A 886 -21.67 -37.25 -16.83
CA ASP A 886 -22.75 -38.23 -16.71
C ASP A 886 -22.63 -39.28 -17.82
N THR A 887 -22.39 -38.91 -19.10
CA THR A 887 -22.09 -39.89 -20.16
C THR A 887 -20.82 -40.70 -19.89
N SER A 888 -19.81 -40.12 -19.21
CA SER A 888 -18.60 -40.87 -18.82
C SER A 888 -18.79 -41.88 -17.67
N LYS A 889 -20.04 -42.14 -17.26
CA LYS A 889 -20.37 -43.07 -16.16
C LYS A 889 -21.30 -44.23 -16.54
N ASP A 890 -22.10 -44.10 -17.59
CA ASP A 890 -23.00 -45.19 -18.02
C ASP A 890 -22.37 -46.09 -19.10
N ASP A 891 -21.41 -45.59 -19.89
CA ASP A 891 -20.71 -46.34 -20.96
C ASP A 891 -19.65 -47.34 -20.42
N SER A 892 -19.99 -48.08 -19.35
CA SER A 892 -19.20 -49.20 -18.84
C SER A 892 -20.03 -50.47 -18.62
N ASN A 893 -20.89 -50.82 -19.58
CA ASN A 893 -21.41 -52.18 -19.78
C ASN A 893 -21.98 -52.39 -21.20
N ASN A 894 -21.90 -53.64 -21.65
CA ASN A 894 -22.53 -54.25 -22.84
C ASN A 894 -21.94 -53.93 -24.24
N GLU A 895 -22.31 -54.81 -25.17
CA GLU A 895 -21.64 -55.11 -26.44
C GLU A 895 -22.51 -54.79 -27.68
N ASP A 896 -21.89 -54.94 -28.85
CA ASP A 896 -22.48 -55.24 -30.18
C ASP A 896 -23.31 -54.20 -30.98
N CYS A 897 -22.66 -53.80 -32.08
CA CYS A 897 -23.14 -53.94 -33.49
C CYS A 897 -23.98 -52.86 -34.20
N ASP A 898 -23.74 -52.90 -35.52
CA ASP A 898 -24.41 -52.32 -36.69
C ASP A 898 -24.37 -50.80 -36.98
N ASP A 899 -23.82 -50.50 -38.17
CA ASP A 899 -23.92 -49.25 -38.93
C ASP A 899 -25.38 -48.86 -39.25
N ILE A 900 -25.62 -47.63 -39.76
CA ILE A 900 -26.21 -47.38 -41.10
C ILE A 900 -26.43 -45.89 -41.45
N LEU A 901 -25.89 -45.45 -42.61
CA LEU A 901 -26.31 -44.33 -43.50
C LEU A 901 -26.20 -42.84 -43.01
N THR A 902 -25.74 -41.84 -43.80
CA THR A 902 -24.83 -41.76 -45.00
C THR A 902 -24.59 -40.29 -45.46
N VAL A 903 -23.56 -40.09 -46.31
CA VAL A 903 -23.47 -39.09 -47.43
C VAL A 903 -23.38 -37.59 -47.03
N ASP A 904 -22.43 -36.77 -47.53
CA ASP A 904 -21.42 -36.89 -48.61
C ASP A 904 -20.10 -36.13 -48.22
N VAL A 905 -19.02 -35.90 -48.99
CA VAL A 905 -18.74 -35.90 -50.46
C VAL A 905 -17.38 -36.57 -50.79
N ILE A 906 -17.25 -37.07 -52.02
CA ILE A 906 -16.04 -37.61 -52.68
C ILE A 906 -15.16 -36.45 -53.24
N HIS A 907 -13.81 -36.38 -53.28
CA HIS A 907 -12.64 -37.30 -53.24
C HIS A 907 -12.01 -37.66 -54.61
N ILE A 908 -10.75 -37.24 -54.83
CA ILE A 908 -9.73 -37.73 -55.79
C ILE A 908 -8.39 -37.47 -55.05
N GLY A 909 -7.36 -38.31 -54.97
CA GLY A 909 -6.84 -39.47 -55.72
C GLY A 909 -5.31 -39.24 -55.83
N ASP A 910 -4.39 -40.19 -55.66
CA ASP A 910 -4.51 -41.66 -55.64
C ASP A 910 -3.46 -42.38 -54.73
N LYS A 911 -3.59 -43.71 -54.63
CA LYS A 911 -2.73 -44.71 -53.92
C LYS A 911 -1.62 -45.26 -54.89
N PRO A 912 -0.79 -46.32 -54.62
CA PRO A 912 -0.83 -47.39 -53.60
C PRO A 912 0.54 -47.75 -52.89
N PRO A 913 0.62 -48.84 -52.06
CA PRO A 913 1.78 -49.25 -51.22
C PRO A 913 2.41 -50.59 -51.76
N PRO A 914 2.86 -51.65 -51.02
CA PRO A 914 3.18 -51.89 -49.58
C PRO A 914 4.49 -52.69 -49.29
N GLY A 915 4.75 -53.03 -48.00
CA GLY A 915 5.74 -54.07 -47.61
C GLY A 915 6.00 -54.23 -46.09
N THR A 916 5.53 -55.33 -45.49
CA THR A 916 5.82 -55.83 -44.11
C THR A 916 6.08 -57.36 -44.17
N PRO A 917 6.33 -58.14 -43.08
CA PRO A 917 6.75 -57.87 -41.68
C PRO A 917 7.99 -58.72 -41.22
N GLY A 918 8.39 -58.69 -39.93
CA GLY A 918 9.35 -59.68 -39.36
C GLY A 918 9.81 -59.49 -37.89
N LYS A 919 10.01 -60.61 -37.15
CA LYS A 919 10.52 -60.78 -35.75
C LYS A 919 11.18 -62.19 -35.63
N PRO A 920 11.87 -62.61 -34.54
CA PRO A 920 12.85 -61.93 -33.66
C PRO A 920 14.09 -62.79 -33.20
N SER A 921 15.23 -62.16 -32.84
CA SER A 921 16.32 -62.69 -31.95
C SER A 921 17.12 -63.95 -32.41
N PRO A 922 18.22 -64.44 -31.73
CA PRO A 922 19.09 -63.86 -30.67
C PRO A 922 20.66 -63.99 -30.91
N SER A 923 21.44 -63.36 -30.00
CA SER A 923 22.76 -63.77 -29.40
C SER A 923 24.11 -63.91 -30.19
N ILE A 924 25.22 -63.97 -29.40
CA ILE A 924 26.63 -64.35 -29.70
C ILE A 924 27.54 -63.25 -30.36
N SER A 925 28.88 -63.20 -30.22
CA SER A 925 29.76 -63.07 -29.02
C SER A 925 31.23 -62.74 -29.40
N ARG A 926 32.00 -62.15 -28.47
CA ARG A 926 33.50 -62.15 -28.36
C ARG A 926 34.38 -61.35 -29.36
N SER A 927 35.51 -60.90 -28.81
CA SER A 927 36.62 -60.06 -29.34
C SER A 927 37.83 -60.94 -29.78
N PRO A 928 39.09 -60.44 -29.95
CA PRO A 928 39.63 -59.21 -30.62
C PRO A 928 40.87 -59.50 -31.54
N ALA A 929 41.38 -58.52 -32.31
CA ALA A 929 42.74 -58.59 -32.92
C ALA A 929 43.39 -57.22 -33.28
N ARG A 930 44.73 -57.23 -33.40
CA ARG A 930 45.71 -56.21 -33.91
C ARG A 930 46.72 -56.95 -34.84
N PRO A 931 47.80 -56.38 -35.44
CA PRO A 931 48.42 -55.03 -35.37
C PRO A 931 48.37 -54.29 -36.75
N SER A 932 49.36 -53.66 -37.44
CA SER A 932 50.82 -53.46 -37.28
C SER A 932 51.45 -52.45 -38.29
N PHE A 933 52.48 -51.70 -37.85
CA PHE A 933 53.54 -50.98 -38.63
C PHE A 933 53.11 -49.83 -39.57
N ILE A 934 53.95 -48.85 -39.98
CA ILE A 934 55.44 -48.69 -40.05
C ILE A 934 55.92 -47.43 -39.28
N ALA A 935 57.25 -47.26 -39.08
CA ALA A 935 57.84 -46.13 -38.34
C ALA A 935 59.19 -45.61 -38.92
N SER A 936 59.44 -44.30 -38.74
CA SER A 936 60.73 -43.56 -38.75
C SER A 936 60.40 -42.07 -38.39
N GLU A 937 61.28 -41.21 -37.89
CA GLU A 937 62.73 -41.23 -37.64
C GLU A 937 63.07 -40.42 -36.35
N GLN A 938 64.33 -40.41 -35.87
CA GLN A 938 64.76 -39.69 -34.66
C GLN A 938 65.77 -38.56 -34.95
N LEU A 939 65.69 -37.47 -34.19
CA LEU A 939 66.84 -36.60 -33.87
C LEU A 939 66.78 -36.14 -32.39
N THR A 940 67.88 -35.62 -31.84
CA THR A 940 68.14 -35.63 -30.38
C THR A 940 68.66 -34.29 -29.79
N THR A 941 68.60 -34.18 -28.46
CA THR A 941 69.14 -33.11 -27.58
C THR A 941 68.37 -31.77 -27.59
N ALA A 942 68.37 -30.92 -26.54
CA ALA A 942 69.11 -30.92 -25.27
C ALA A 942 68.22 -30.55 -24.04
N THR A 943 68.82 -30.19 -22.88
CA THR A 943 68.18 -30.11 -21.55
C THR A 943 68.24 -28.73 -20.85
N LYS A 944 67.51 -28.59 -19.72
CA LYS A 944 67.45 -27.47 -18.73
C LYS A 944 66.61 -26.25 -19.15
N GLU A 945 65.99 -25.46 -18.26
CA GLU A 945 65.93 -25.39 -16.77
C GLU A 945 64.44 -25.11 -16.34
N THR A 946 63.85 -25.79 -15.33
CA THR A 946 63.51 -25.25 -13.98
C THR A 946 63.21 -23.75 -13.95
N THR A 947 62.00 -23.23 -13.68
CA THR A 947 60.91 -23.62 -12.72
C THR A 947 61.40 -23.63 -11.27
N LEU A 948 61.04 -22.68 -10.40
CA LEU A 948 59.70 -22.37 -9.81
C LEU A 948 59.09 -23.54 -9.04
#